data_AF-A0A4P7UCL7-F1
#
_entry.id   AF-A0A4P7UCL7-F1
#
_cell.length_a   1.000
_cell.length_b   1.000
_cell.length_c   1.000
_cell.angle_alpha   90.00
_cell.angle_beta   90.00
_cell.angle_gamma   90.00
#
_symmetry.space_group_name_H-M   'P 1'
#
loop_
_entity.id
_entity.type
_entity.pdbx_description
1 polymer ?
#
loop_
_entity_poly.entity_id
_entity_poly.type
_entity_poly.pdbx_seq_one_letter_code
_entity_poly.pdbx_strand_id
1 'polypeptide(L)'
;MEAGLLSPGEVTVNHSEEGWTETPDVVGDGFRRRERQFGRLADSVSQVMSAEEPYRIKRVAHDYPGVSEADRVVAQYTALGSVTASSSSGYVDALGAIQPEMGPFAAVDGEEQTYWRSAPLESPTGQWLELNFTEPEPLNEIRLVAAVDLGSTVPVRKVRVEVGNRRFERDVDPATGEVVIPLTGAAAKKVRITVLEVFGDPEYGYVALREVSFRGVDIERSLVLPDNGADGDASFVFRARPHRRACVDIGFGPQCDVSTARASEEEHGLNRRFATASEGRYTVRAQVVARSTEEAGMLLNPFPRKLKAYATSTTAWDPSVGGQRAVDDNPSTPWVAAPGETNPALNLDWGVERTIDRLRIDVASLNSSRPVRAVIEAGGERREVDLSEGSLGFFEPLTATAARITFPTPGRRPSGEELPPLAVGELHLEGVNDLKVPWFPNQITGAGCGFGPELVVDGKKYRTKVIGETGQVVTGTPLDLELCQTDLVLEAGQHRMSVTSTDQFAVTTMTLTPAGGAPIREERRAREVAILDWGPTERRVSVGAGPAGVLRIPENVNIGWRATLGGEELEPLRLDSWQQGFKLPEGAGGEVTLEFVPDASYRGQLYVGALAALLLFAVAVVLELRRGGRPAGNEPVRPLRWLRRRSRLLIVAVAAVAYVFTGLPVAVGLLLGMFLIERTVARLVLPSVLVVVATTGQAVSAWRDQGVHVSWADWTAGVAVGLLLMSLVRPDGEEGR
;
A
#
# COMPACT_ATOMS: atom_id res chain seq x y z
N MET A 1 -7.73 15.58 8.40
CA MET A 1 -8.28 16.19 7.16
C MET A 1 -9.41 15.36 6.57
N GLU A 2 -9.17 14.15 6.05
CA GLU A 2 -10.24 13.39 5.36
C GLU A 2 -11.43 13.01 6.27
N ALA A 3 -11.21 12.85 7.58
CA ALA A 3 -12.29 12.66 8.57
C ALA A 3 -13.08 13.96 8.87
N GLY A 4 -12.77 15.08 8.20
CA GLY A 4 -13.41 16.37 8.41
C GLY A 4 -13.03 17.09 9.71
N LEU A 5 -12.11 16.54 10.50
CA LEU A 5 -11.70 17.12 11.80
C LEU A 5 -10.65 18.24 11.70
N LEU A 6 -9.88 18.26 10.61
CA LEU A 6 -8.80 19.23 10.41
C LEU A 6 -8.99 19.91 9.07
N SER A 7 -8.81 21.23 9.03
CA SER A 7 -8.85 22.01 7.79
C SER A 7 -7.55 21.81 6.97
N PRO A 8 -7.58 21.93 5.62
CA PRO A 8 -6.40 21.71 4.77
C PRO A 8 -5.16 22.60 5.07
N GLY A 9 -5.35 23.73 5.74
CA GLY A 9 -4.28 24.65 6.14
C GLY A 9 -3.97 24.65 7.64
N GLU A 10 -4.67 23.83 8.42
CA GLU A 10 -4.51 23.73 9.86
C GLU A 10 -3.21 22.99 10.20
N VAL A 11 -2.43 23.60 11.09
CA VAL A 11 -1.15 23.05 11.51
C VAL A 11 -1.37 22.18 12.74
N THR A 12 -0.78 21.00 12.73
CA THR A 12 -0.83 20.07 13.85
C THR A 12 0.51 19.97 14.55
N VAL A 13 0.49 19.67 15.84
CA VAL A 13 1.67 19.30 16.63
C VAL A 13 1.42 17.89 17.16
N ASN A 14 2.41 17.01 17.05
CA ASN A 14 2.27 15.67 17.61
C ASN A 14 2.35 15.76 19.13
N HIS A 15 1.47 15.08 19.86
CA HIS A 15 1.50 15.04 21.32
C HIS A 15 2.85 14.51 21.87
N SER A 16 3.57 13.69 21.10
CA SER A 16 4.91 13.21 21.48
C SER A 16 6.05 14.19 21.14
N GLU A 17 5.76 15.40 20.65
CA GLU A 17 6.77 16.39 20.31
C GLU A 17 7.43 16.97 21.58
N GLU A 18 8.75 17.07 21.58
CA GLU A 18 9.50 17.63 22.71
C GLU A 18 9.10 19.09 22.95
N GLY A 19 8.86 19.44 24.22
CA GLY A 19 8.42 20.79 24.58
C GLY A 19 6.93 21.08 24.31
N TRP A 20 6.13 20.07 23.93
CA TRP A 20 4.67 20.17 23.84
C TRP A 20 4.01 19.35 24.97
N THR A 21 3.15 19.98 25.78
CA THR A 21 2.51 19.33 26.95
C THR A 21 0.99 19.43 26.95
N GLU A 22 0.39 19.86 25.84
CA GLU A 22 -1.06 20.00 25.73
C GLU A 22 -1.73 18.62 25.56
N THR A 23 -2.95 18.51 26.07
CA THR A 23 -3.80 17.34 25.81
C THR A 23 -4.12 17.24 24.32
N PRO A 24 -4.25 16.01 23.78
CA PRO A 24 -4.48 15.83 22.36
C PRO A 24 -5.91 16.18 21.95
N ASP A 25 -6.09 17.11 21.02
CA ASP A 25 -7.41 17.42 20.44
C ASP A 25 -7.95 16.28 19.55
N VAL A 26 -7.05 15.54 18.90
CA VAL A 26 -7.38 14.46 17.97
C VAL A 26 -6.46 13.26 18.21
N VAL A 27 -7.07 12.10 18.48
CA VAL A 27 -6.39 10.81 18.64
C VAL A 27 -6.68 9.94 17.42
N GLY A 28 -5.64 9.41 16.78
CA GLY A 28 -5.76 8.57 15.60
C GLY A 28 -5.02 7.25 15.70
N ASP A 29 -5.48 6.23 14.96
CA ASP A 29 -4.87 4.89 14.93
C ASP A 29 -3.82 4.68 13.81
N GLY A 30 -3.25 5.77 13.30
CA GLY A 30 -2.40 5.75 12.10
C GLY A 30 -1.00 5.19 12.30
N PHE A 31 -0.37 5.45 13.45
CA PHE A 31 0.98 4.98 13.76
C PHE A 31 0.97 3.57 14.33
N ARG A 32 0.75 2.58 13.46
CA ARG A 32 0.68 1.17 13.86
C ARG A 32 2.06 0.52 13.92
N ARG A 33 2.26 -0.41 14.85
CA ARG A 33 3.42 -1.29 14.86
C ARG A 33 3.32 -2.25 13.67
N ARG A 34 4.16 -2.01 12.67
CA ARG A 34 4.30 -2.80 11.45
C ARG A 34 5.76 -2.84 11.07
N GLU A 35 6.07 -3.70 10.11
CA GLU A 35 7.36 -3.68 9.43
C GLU A 35 7.19 -3.20 7.99
N ARG A 36 8.14 -2.39 7.49
CA ARG A 36 8.18 -1.89 6.12
C ARG A 36 9.30 -2.51 5.29
N GLN A 37 9.00 -2.94 4.09
CA GLN A 37 10.02 -3.24 3.08
C GLN A 37 10.47 -1.94 2.38
N PHE A 38 11.64 -1.44 2.76
CA PHE A 38 12.23 -0.26 2.12
C PHE A 38 12.56 -0.56 0.65
N GLY A 39 12.44 0.46 -0.21
CA GLY A 39 12.63 0.32 -1.67
C GLY A 39 11.34 -0.01 -2.43
N ARG A 40 10.22 -0.31 -1.75
CA ARG A 40 8.90 -0.47 -2.37
C ARG A 40 7.96 0.67 -2.01
N LEU A 41 7.24 1.18 -3.00
CA LEU A 41 6.25 2.25 -2.83
C LEU A 41 4.86 1.71 -2.47
N ALA A 42 4.41 0.67 -3.18
CA ALA A 42 3.12 0.01 -2.96
C ALA A 42 3.29 -1.33 -2.24
N ASP A 43 2.25 -1.77 -1.52
CA ASP A 43 2.17 -3.08 -0.87
C ASP A 43 3.45 -3.38 -0.05
N SER A 44 3.92 -2.40 0.72
CA SER A 44 5.27 -2.37 1.31
C SER A 44 5.30 -2.52 2.83
N VAL A 45 4.15 -2.78 3.47
CA VAL A 45 4.03 -2.89 4.92
C VAL A 45 3.38 -4.22 5.30
N SER A 46 3.84 -4.81 6.40
CA SER A 46 3.25 -6.02 6.97
C SER A 46 1.88 -5.77 7.60
N GLN A 47 1.27 -6.84 8.12
CA GLN A 47 0.18 -6.76 9.10
C GLN A 47 0.58 -5.93 10.33
N VAL A 48 -0.42 -5.42 11.06
CA VAL A 48 -0.25 -4.86 12.40
C VAL A 48 0.19 -5.96 13.34
N MET A 49 1.28 -5.70 14.05
CA MET A 49 1.94 -6.65 14.93
C MET A 49 1.57 -6.40 16.38
N SER A 50 1.58 -7.46 17.20
CA SER A 50 1.49 -7.30 18.65
C SER A 50 2.79 -6.74 19.24
N ALA A 51 2.80 -6.28 20.49
CA ALA A 51 4.04 -5.83 21.13
C ALA A 51 5.07 -6.97 21.31
N GLU A 52 4.61 -8.22 21.41
CA GLU A 52 5.47 -9.40 21.66
C GLU A 52 6.02 -10.02 20.38
N GLU A 53 5.44 -9.70 19.22
CA GLU A 53 5.89 -10.25 17.93
C GLU A 53 7.26 -9.69 17.53
N PRO A 54 8.26 -10.55 17.26
CA PRO A 54 9.56 -10.08 16.81
C PRO A 54 9.48 -9.53 15.38
N TYR A 55 10.23 -8.48 15.10
CA TYR A 55 10.46 -8.04 13.72
C TYR A 55 11.22 -9.10 12.92
N ARG A 56 10.90 -9.23 11.63
CA ARG A 56 11.52 -10.22 10.74
C ARG A 56 12.93 -9.80 10.36
N ILE A 57 13.11 -8.52 10.01
CA ILE A 57 14.38 -8.01 9.51
C ILE A 57 15.16 -7.38 10.65
N LYS A 58 16.39 -7.83 10.89
CA LYS A 58 17.29 -7.21 11.89
C LYS A 58 17.85 -5.89 11.37
N ARG A 59 17.38 -4.77 11.90
CA ARG A 59 17.80 -3.40 11.54
C ARG A 59 17.44 -2.42 12.65
N VAL A 60 17.95 -1.20 12.56
CA VAL A 60 17.76 -0.15 13.58
C VAL A 60 16.34 0.44 13.55
N ALA A 61 15.73 0.54 12.36
CA ALA A 61 14.39 1.09 12.19
C ALA A 61 13.55 0.17 11.30
N HIS A 62 12.31 -0.10 11.70
CA HIS A 62 11.41 -1.04 11.03
C HIS A 62 10.32 -0.36 10.17
N ASP A 63 10.13 0.93 10.34
CA ASP A 63 9.30 1.79 9.49
C ASP A 63 9.94 3.19 9.43
N TYR A 64 9.36 4.11 8.67
CA TYR A 64 9.77 5.52 8.72
C TYR A 64 9.63 6.08 10.14
N PRO A 65 10.58 6.90 10.60
CA PRO A 65 10.50 7.55 11.91
C PRO A 65 9.22 8.36 12.05
N GLY A 66 8.64 8.38 13.24
CA GLY A 66 7.45 9.14 13.57
C GLY A 66 7.33 9.29 15.08
N VAL A 67 6.62 8.35 15.70
CA VAL A 67 6.45 8.26 17.15
C VAL A 67 7.37 7.22 17.78
N SER A 68 7.53 7.25 19.10
CA SER A 68 8.28 6.23 19.85
C SER A 68 7.56 4.87 19.80
N GLU A 69 8.26 3.77 20.11
CA GLU A 69 7.63 2.44 20.16
C GLU A 69 6.52 2.34 21.21
N ALA A 70 6.60 3.10 22.31
CA ALA A 70 5.58 3.12 23.36
C ALA A 70 4.29 3.81 22.91
N ASP A 71 4.39 4.70 21.91
CA ASP A 71 3.27 5.48 21.37
C ASP A 71 2.68 4.86 20.10
N ARG A 72 3.12 3.66 19.71
CA ARG A 72 2.56 2.94 18.56
C ARG A 72 1.29 2.19 18.92
N VAL A 73 0.35 2.18 17.99
CA VAL A 73 -0.82 1.31 18.04
C VAL A 73 -0.38 -0.13 17.76
N VAL A 74 -0.65 -1.05 18.67
CA VAL A 74 -0.28 -2.47 18.55
C VAL A 74 -1.50 -3.35 18.39
N ALA A 75 -1.34 -4.52 17.79
CA ALA A 75 -2.35 -5.57 17.90
C ALA A 75 -2.30 -6.18 19.31
N GLN A 76 -3.46 -6.54 19.85
CA GLN A 76 -3.57 -7.34 21.05
C GLN A 76 -4.58 -8.45 20.80
N TYR A 77 -4.21 -9.67 21.16
CA TYR A 77 -5.10 -10.82 21.09
C TYR A 77 -5.66 -11.14 22.48
N THR A 78 -6.88 -11.67 22.55
CA THR A 78 -7.52 -11.97 23.84
C THR A 78 -6.78 -13.07 24.63
N ALA A 79 -6.31 -14.13 23.96
CA ALA A 79 -5.59 -15.25 24.60
C ALA A 79 -4.12 -15.38 24.18
N LEU A 80 -3.72 -14.71 23.10
CA LEU A 80 -2.39 -14.87 22.49
C LEU A 80 -1.51 -13.65 22.75
N GLY A 81 -0.22 -13.91 22.97
CA GLY A 81 0.82 -12.89 22.93
C GLY A 81 1.30 -12.62 21.51
N SER A 82 1.43 -13.68 20.70
CA SER A 82 1.88 -13.57 19.30
C SER A 82 1.37 -14.70 18.41
N VAL A 83 1.22 -14.41 17.12
CA VAL A 83 0.90 -15.37 16.05
C VAL A 83 1.97 -15.24 14.97
N THR A 84 2.85 -16.22 14.87
CA THR A 84 4.00 -16.17 13.96
C THR A 84 4.06 -17.37 13.04
N ALA A 85 4.93 -17.31 12.04
CA ALA A 85 5.06 -18.34 11.03
C ALA A 85 6.52 -18.41 10.53
N SER A 86 6.90 -19.54 9.95
CA SER A 86 8.20 -19.71 9.26
C SER A 86 8.42 -18.63 8.21
N SER A 87 7.40 -18.46 7.36
CA SER A 87 7.31 -17.46 6.29
C SER A 87 5.85 -17.03 6.13
N SER A 88 5.61 -15.89 5.48
CA SER A 88 4.27 -15.46 5.12
C SER A 88 4.31 -14.49 3.95
N SER A 89 3.31 -14.54 3.08
CA SER A 89 3.07 -13.49 2.08
C SER A 89 2.80 -12.12 2.71
N GLY A 90 2.42 -12.06 3.99
CA GLY A 90 2.22 -10.82 4.75
C GLY A 90 3.46 -10.28 5.47
N TYR A 91 4.60 -10.95 5.37
CA TYR A 91 5.87 -10.47 5.94
C TYR A 91 6.71 -9.70 4.94
N VAL A 92 7.51 -8.74 5.43
CA VAL A 92 8.35 -7.86 4.60
C VAL A 92 9.57 -8.53 3.95
N ASP A 93 9.92 -9.73 4.40
CA ASP A 93 11.00 -10.55 3.85
C ASP A 93 10.51 -11.49 2.74
N ALA A 94 9.21 -11.48 2.43
CA ALA A 94 8.67 -12.16 1.26
C ALA A 94 9.11 -11.47 -0.04
N LEU A 95 9.37 -12.26 -1.08
CA LEU A 95 9.60 -11.74 -2.42
C LEU A 95 8.27 -11.33 -3.07
N GLY A 96 8.19 -10.11 -3.61
CA GLY A 96 7.00 -9.63 -4.32
C GLY A 96 6.18 -8.61 -3.53
N ALA A 97 4.86 -8.60 -3.74
CA ALA A 97 3.95 -7.71 -3.02
C ALA A 97 3.67 -8.25 -1.61
N ILE A 98 3.78 -7.40 -0.60
CA ILE A 98 3.42 -7.76 0.77
C ILE A 98 1.89 -7.73 0.90
N GLN A 99 1.33 -8.83 1.38
CA GLN A 99 -0.11 -9.09 1.49
C GLN A 99 -0.48 -9.33 2.96
N PRO A 100 -0.67 -8.26 3.77
CA PRO A 100 -1.01 -8.36 5.19
C PRO A 100 -2.20 -9.25 5.51
N GLU A 101 -3.18 -9.29 4.61
CA GLU A 101 -4.39 -10.12 4.70
C GLU A 101 -4.08 -11.63 4.62
N MET A 102 -2.87 -12.01 4.17
CA MET A 102 -2.36 -13.38 4.15
C MET A 102 -1.35 -13.66 5.28
N GLY A 103 -1.32 -12.77 6.27
CA GLY A 103 -0.47 -12.86 7.45
C GLY A 103 -0.89 -13.99 8.41
N PRO A 104 -0.06 -14.34 9.40
CA PRO A 104 -0.34 -15.41 10.35
C PRO A 104 -1.68 -15.30 11.09
N PHE A 105 -2.15 -14.08 11.40
CA PHE A 105 -3.41 -13.89 12.13
C PHE A 105 -4.64 -14.34 11.34
N ALA A 106 -4.57 -14.33 10.01
CA ALA A 106 -5.66 -14.77 9.13
C ALA A 106 -5.96 -16.28 9.19
N ALA A 107 -5.22 -17.04 10.00
CA ALA A 107 -5.50 -18.45 10.28
C ALA A 107 -6.11 -18.68 11.67
N VAL A 108 -6.39 -17.61 12.44
CA VAL A 108 -6.96 -17.67 13.80
C VAL A 108 -8.00 -16.57 14.02
N ASP A 109 -8.50 -15.97 12.95
CA ASP A 109 -9.50 -14.90 13.00
C ASP A 109 -10.95 -15.43 13.06
N GLY A 110 -11.12 -16.76 13.06
CA GLY A 110 -12.39 -17.44 13.23
C GLY A 110 -13.13 -17.69 11.91
N GLU A 111 -12.47 -17.50 10.77
CA GLU A 111 -13.10 -17.38 9.46
C GLU A 111 -12.43 -18.28 8.43
N GLU A 112 -13.19 -19.15 7.77
CA GLU A 112 -12.61 -20.11 6.83
C GLU A 112 -12.32 -19.52 5.45
N GLN A 113 -12.77 -18.28 5.18
CA GLN A 113 -12.54 -17.59 3.90
C GLN A 113 -11.23 -16.80 3.88
N THR A 114 -10.72 -16.41 5.05
CA THR A 114 -9.38 -15.89 5.27
C THR A 114 -8.39 -17.04 5.43
N TYR A 115 -7.10 -16.76 5.24
CA TYR A 115 -6.07 -17.76 5.42
C TYR A 115 -4.69 -17.12 5.59
N TRP A 116 -3.87 -17.72 6.45
CA TRP A 116 -2.42 -17.53 6.36
C TRP A 116 -1.91 -18.20 5.08
N ARG A 117 -1.01 -17.54 4.34
CA ARG A 117 -0.27 -18.15 3.22
C ARG A 117 1.23 -17.98 3.40
N SER A 118 2.01 -19.03 3.15
CA SER A 118 3.48 -18.98 3.13
C SER A 118 4.03 -17.95 2.12
N ALA A 119 5.31 -17.60 2.24
CA ALA A 119 5.99 -16.77 1.25
C ALA A 119 6.22 -17.56 -0.06
N PRO A 120 6.33 -16.88 -1.22
CA PRO A 120 6.73 -17.52 -2.47
C PRO A 120 8.19 -17.98 -2.44
N LEU A 121 8.55 -18.93 -3.31
CA LEU A 121 9.90 -19.49 -3.47
C LEU A 121 10.46 -20.20 -2.22
N GLU A 122 9.59 -20.49 -1.25
CA GLU A 122 9.90 -21.30 -0.08
C GLU A 122 9.38 -22.73 -0.29
N SER A 123 10.00 -23.73 0.33
CA SER A 123 9.45 -25.09 0.28
C SER A 123 8.13 -25.15 1.05
N PRO A 124 7.02 -25.65 0.46
CA PRO A 124 5.76 -25.95 1.13
C PRO A 124 5.92 -26.85 2.37
N THR A 125 6.82 -27.84 2.28
CA THR A 125 7.08 -28.79 3.35
C THR A 125 7.99 -28.16 4.41
N GLY A 126 7.63 -28.33 5.68
CA GLY A 126 8.35 -27.76 6.82
C GLY A 126 7.93 -26.35 7.19
N GLN A 127 7.04 -25.70 6.41
CA GLN A 127 6.41 -24.46 6.83
C GLN A 127 5.61 -24.67 8.11
N TRP A 128 5.59 -23.67 8.98
CA TRP A 128 4.90 -23.75 10.26
C TRP A 128 4.20 -22.46 10.63
N LEU A 129 3.12 -22.61 11.40
CA LEU A 129 2.40 -21.56 12.12
C LEU A 129 2.56 -21.83 13.63
N GLU A 130 2.79 -20.78 14.41
CA GLU A 130 3.04 -20.86 15.85
C GLU A 130 2.18 -19.85 16.61
N LEU A 131 1.45 -20.36 17.59
CA LEU A 131 0.59 -19.61 18.50
C LEU A 131 1.25 -19.62 19.87
N ASN A 132 1.58 -18.44 20.38
CA ASN A 132 2.10 -18.27 21.73
C ASN A 132 1.03 -17.61 22.59
N PHE A 133 0.57 -18.34 23.61
CA PHE A 133 -0.41 -17.85 24.57
C PHE A 133 0.26 -16.94 25.59
N THR A 134 -0.46 -15.89 26.01
CA THR A 134 0.02 -14.93 27.01
C THR A 134 0.29 -15.67 28.34
N GLU A 135 -0.67 -16.49 28.75
CA GLU A 135 -0.60 -17.40 29.90
C GLU A 135 -0.77 -18.85 29.44
N PRO A 136 -0.33 -19.86 30.21
CA PRO A 136 -0.59 -21.27 29.87
C PRO A 136 -2.09 -21.58 29.83
N GLU A 137 -2.64 -21.89 28.64
CA GLU A 137 -4.08 -22.13 28.45
C GLU A 137 -4.43 -23.62 28.44
N PRO A 138 -5.49 -24.07 29.13
CA PRO A 138 -5.96 -25.46 29.08
C PRO A 138 -6.65 -25.76 27.76
N LEU A 139 -6.00 -26.54 26.90
CA LEU A 139 -6.52 -26.86 25.56
C LEU A 139 -7.21 -28.22 25.54
N ASN A 140 -8.48 -28.25 25.14
CA ASN A 140 -9.33 -29.45 25.10
C ASN A 140 -9.41 -30.09 23.72
N GLU A 141 -9.39 -29.29 22.67
CA GLU A 141 -9.47 -29.74 21.30
C GLU A 141 -8.88 -28.65 20.41
N ILE A 142 -8.16 -29.05 19.38
CA ILE A 142 -7.74 -28.17 18.29
C ILE A 142 -8.47 -28.62 17.03
N ARG A 143 -9.03 -27.65 16.31
CA ARG A 143 -9.56 -27.80 14.96
C ARG A 143 -8.69 -26.97 14.02
N LEU A 144 -8.24 -27.60 12.94
CA LEU A 144 -7.43 -27.01 11.89
C LEU A 144 -8.14 -27.22 10.55
N VAL A 145 -8.16 -26.18 9.71
CA VAL A 145 -8.62 -26.25 8.33
C VAL A 145 -7.49 -25.80 7.42
N ALA A 146 -6.93 -26.72 6.63
CA ALA A 146 -5.93 -26.41 5.61
C ALA A 146 -6.60 -26.07 4.27
N ALA A 147 -5.96 -25.23 3.46
CA ALA A 147 -6.43 -24.99 2.10
C ALA A 147 -6.14 -26.21 1.20
N VAL A 148 -7.16 -26.72 0.52
CA VAL A 148 -7.04 -27.86 -0.42
C VAL A 148 -7.59 -27.54 -1.82
N ASP A 149 -8.21 -26.39 -1.98
CA ASP A 149 -8.99 -25.95 -3.15
C ASP A 149 -8.50 -24.63 -3.77
N LEU A 150 -7.55 -23.96 -3.12
CA LEU A 150 -6.99 -22.70 -3.62
C LEU A 150 -6.01 -22.98 -4.76
N GLY A 151 -6.37 -22.56 -5.99
CA GLY A 151 -5.58 -22.82 -7.20
C GLY A 151 -4.17 -22.23 -7.22
N SER A 152 -3.84 -21.32 -6.29
CA SER A 152 -2.49 -20.79 -6.10
C SER A 152 -1.68 -21.54 -5.02
N THR A 153 -2.21 -22.61 -4.42
CA THR A 153 -1.55 -23.35 -3.33
C THR A 153 -1.37 -24.82 -3.69
N VAL A 154 -0.44 -25.51 -3.01
CA VAL A 154 -0.36 -26.97 -3.03
C VAL A 154 -1.17 -27.53 -1.85
N PRO A 155 -2.11 -28.47 -2.08
CA PRO A 155 -2.94 -29.00 -1.01
C PRO A 155 -2.12 -29.69 0.08
N VAL A 156 -2.36 -29.33 1.34
CA VAL A 156 -1.72 -30.00 2.49
C VAL A 156 -2.31 -31.41 2.65
N ARG A 157 -1.44 -32.38 2.93
CA ARG A 157 -1.82 -33.80 3.13
C ARG A 157 -1.51 -34.32 4.52
N LYS A 158 -0.49 -33.76 5.19
CA LYS A 158 -0.13 -34.17 6.54
C LYS A 158 0.41 -33.01 7.35
N VAL A 159 0.00 -32.96 8.62
CA VAL A 159 0.45 -31.94 9.57
C VAL A 159 0.98 -32.57 10.85
N ARG A 160 1.88 -31.84 11.50
CA ARG A 160 2.32 -32.08 12.87
C ARG A 160 1.84 -30.96 13.76
N VAL A 161 1.14 -31.29 14.83
CA VAL A 161 0.73 -30.35 15.86
C VAL A 161 1.50 -30.65 17.14
N GLU A 162 2.25 -29.67 17.61
CA GLU A 162 3.03 -29.72 18.85
C GLU A 162 2.34 -28.83 19.89
N VAL A 163 1.94 -29.41 21.02
CA VAL A 163 1.25 -28.73 22.13
C VAL A 163 2.04 -28.98 23.40
N GLY A 164 2.80 -27.97 23.85
CA GLY A 164 3.80 -28.16 24.91
C GLY A 164 4.81 -29.27 24.52
N ASN A 165 4.90 -30.33 25.32
CA ASN A 165 5.80 -31.47 25.07
C ASN A 165 5.15 -32.60 24.25
N ARG A 166 3.90 -32.44 23.83
CA ARG A 166 3.14 -33.47 23.10
C ARG A 166 3.19 -33.18 21.60
N ARG A 167 3.21 -34.25 20.82
CA ARG A 167 3.27 -34.19 19.36
C ARG A 167 2.23 -35.12 18.76
N PHE A 168 1.50 -34.61 17.79
CA PHE A 168 0.48 -35.34 17.04
C PHE A 168 0.78 -35.19 15.55
N GLU A 169 0.80 -36.30 14.82
CA GLU A 169 0.80 -36.26 13.36
C GLU A 169 -0.56 -36.73 12.87
N ARG A 170 -1.14 -36.00 11.92
CA ARG A 170 -2.46 -36.27 11.36
C ARG A 170 -2.43 -36.05 9.87
N ASP A 171 -3.10 -36.96 9.17
CA ASP A 171 -3.43 -36.76 7.76
C ASP A 171 -4.55 -35.72 7.69
N VAL A 172 -4.49 -34.88 6.66
CA VAL A 172 -5.46 -33.84 6.36
C VAL A 172 -6.52 -34.42 5.45
N ASP A 173 -7.80 -34.20 5.76
CA ASP A 173 -8.88 -34.62 4.88
C ASP A 173 -8.68 -33.98 3.48
N PRO A 174 -8.56 -34.78 2.41
CA PRO A 174 -8.22 -34.23 1.10
C PRO A 174 -9.34 -33.44 0.44
N ALA A 175 -10.60 -33.58 0.91
CA ALA A 175 -11.76 -32.89 0.39
C ALA A 175 -12.10 -31.64 1.21
N THR A 176 -12.04 -31.72 2.55
CA THR A 176 -12.41 -30.59 3.43
C THR A 176 -11.22 -29.81 3.96
N GLY A 177 -10.02 -30.39 3.95
CA GLY A 177 -8.84 -29.80 4.60
C GLY A 177 -8.85 -29.90 6.13
N GLU A 178 -9.85 -30.55 6.72
CA GLU A 178 -10.09 -30.54 8.16
C GLU A 178 -9.23 -31.55 8.93
N VAL A 179 -8.77 -31.14 10.11
CA VAL A 179 -8.12 -31.98 11.12
C VAL A 179 -8.64 -31.61 12.50
N VAL A 180 -9.14 -32.58 13.26
CA VAL A 180 -9.56 -32.40 14.66
C VAL A 180 -8.70 -33.29 15.56
N ILE A 181 -8.13 -32.70 16.62
CA ILE A 181 -7.30 -33.42 17.58
C ILE A 181 -7.83 -33.17 19.00
N PRO A 182 -8.30 -34.22 19.70
CA PRO A 182 -8.63 -34.09 21.11
C PRO A 182 -7.36 -33.90 21.93
N LEU A 183 -7.37 -32.87 22.77
CA LEU A 183 -6.32 -32.53 23.70
C LEU A 183 -6.81 -32.88 25.11
N THR A 184 -5.92 -33.23 26.02
CA THR A 184 -6.31 -33.74 27.35
C THR A 184 -6.53 -32.63 28.39
N GLY A 185 -6.82 -31.40 27.95
CA GLY A 185 -7.02 -30.23 28.82
C GLY A 185 -5.74 -29.69 29.48
N ALA A 186 -4.56 -30.21 29.11
CA ALA A 186 -3.31 -29.80 29.72
C ALA A 186 -2.95 -28.37 29.29
N ALA A 187 -2.57 -27.53 30.27
CA ALA A 187 -2.18 -26.15 30.00
C ALA A 187 -0.94 -26.07 29.11
N ALA A 188 -1.01 -25.26 28.06
CA ALA A 188 0.08 -25.06 27.11
C ALA A 188 0.28 -23.58 26.81
N LYS A 189 1.54 -23.14 26.82
CA LYS A 189 1.90 -21.77 26.44
C LYS A 189 2.14 -21.62 24.93
N LYS A 190 2.30 -22.73 24.22
CA LYS A 190 2.75 -22.74 22.83
C LYS A 190 2.12 -23.90 22.07
N VAL A 191 1.60 -23.59 20.89
CA VAL A 191 1.14 -24.55 19.89
C VAL A 191 1.86 -24.26 18.58
N ARG A 192 2.45 -25.29 17.97
CA ARG A 192 3.08 -25.19 16.65
C ARG A 192 2.45 -26.21 15.70
N ILE A 193 2.06 -25.73 14.53
CA ILE A 193 1.51 -26.54 13.44
C ILE A 193 2.52 -26.53 12.31
N THR A 194 3.00 -27.69 11.87
CA THR A 194 4.00 -27.83 10.81
C THR A 194 3.45 -28.69 9.68
N VAL A 195 3.58 -28.23 8.45
CA VAL A 195 3.25 -29.00 7.24
C VAL A 195 4.31 -30.06 7.02
N LEU A 196 3.91 -31.33 6.99
CA LEU A 196 4.82 -32.47 6.77
C LEU A 196 4.77 -33.01 5.34
N GLU A 197 3.61 -32.92 4.70
CA GLU A 197 3.38 -33.48 3.37
C GLU A 197 2.35 -32.65 2.62
N VAL A 198 2.57 -32.47 1.32
CA VAL A 198 1.68 -31.79 0.37
C VAL A 198 1.45 -32.67 -0.85
N PHE A 199 0.38 -32.40 -1.60
CA PHE A 199 0.12 -33.04 -2.89
C PHE A 199 0.57 -32.14 -4.04
N GLY A 200 1.35 -32.70 -4.96
CA GLY A 200 1.93 -31.97 -6.09
C GLY A 200 3.45 -31.83 -5.94
N ASP A 201 4.03 -30.87 -6.65
CA ASP A 201 5.46 -30.62 -6.62
C ASP A 201 5.84 -29.75 -5.39
N PRO A 202 6.61 -30.28 -4.42
CA PRO A 202 7.05 -29.50 -3.25
C PRO A 202 8.14 -28.47 -3.59
N GLU A 203 8.62 -28.37 -4.83
CA GLU A 203 9.50 -27.27 -5.25
C GLU A 203 8.71 -26.04 -5.70
N TYR A 204 7.41 -26.17 -5.99
CA TYR A 204 6.59 -25.10 -6.57
C TYR A 204 5.21 -25.03 -5.92
N GLY A 205 5.01 -24.08 -5.00
CA GLY A 205 3.70 -23.79 -4.46
C GLY A 205 3.73 -23.02 -3.16
N TYR A 206 2.57 -22.54 -2.76
CA TYR A 206 2.32 -21.95 -1.45
C TYR A 206 1.58 -22.97 -0.60
N VAL A 207 1.74 -22.92 0.72
CA VAL A 207 0.79 -23.58 1.64
C VAL A 207 -0.06 -22.53 2.32
N ALA A 208 -1.29 -22.91 2.65
CA ALA A 208 -2.19 -22.05 3.38
C ALA A 208 -2.98 -22.83 4.44
N LEU A 209 -3.25 -22.16 5.56
CA LEU A 209 -4.15 -22.61 6.61
C LEU A 209 -5.26 -21.58 6.75
N ARG A 210 -6.51 -22.04 6.62
CA ARG A 210 -7.71 -21.20 6.71
C ARG A 210 -8.04 -20.87 8.16
N GLU A 211 -8.03 -21.87 9.03
CA GLU A 211 -8.48 -21.69 10.40
C GLU A 211 -7.78 -22.64 11.38
N VAL A 212 -7.51 -22.13 12.59
CA VAL A 212 -6.97 -22.83 13.74
C VAL A 212 -7.70 -22.34 14.98
N SER A 213 -8.64 -23.16 15.45
CA SER A 213 -9.46 -22.85 16.62
C SER A 213 -9.26 -23.88 17.72
N PHE A 214 -9.51 -23.44 18.96
CA PHE A 214 -9.52 -24.31 20.12
C PHE A 214 -10.87 -24.27 20.79
N ARG A 215 -11.39 -25.43 21.15
CA ARG A 215 -12.70 -25.50 21.81
C ARG A 215 -12.65 -24.81 23.18
N GLY A 216 -13.42 -23.72 23.30
CA GLY A 216 -13.57 -22.94 24.53
C GLY A 216 -12.50 -21.87 24.74
N VAL A 217 -11.74 -21.51 23.70
CA VAL A 217 -10.78 -20.40 23.74
C VAL A 217 -11.14 -19.40 22.65
N ASP A 218 -11.44 -18.17 23.05
CA ASP A 218 -11.75 -17.08 22.12
C ASP A 218 -10.47 -16.33 21.74
N ILE A 219 -10.18 -16.27 20.44
CA ILE A 219 -9.06 -15.53 19.88
C ILE A 219 -9.62 -14.36 19.08
N GLU A 220 -9.59 -13.17 19.67
CA GLU A 220 -9.99 -11.94 18.99
C GLU A 220 -8.79 -11.00 18.90
N ARG A 221 -8.68 -10.23 17.81
CA ARG A 221 -7.69 -9.15 17.68
C ARG A 221 -8.36 -7.79 17.84
N SER A 222 -7.79 -6.94 18.68
CA SER A 222 -8.08 -5.50 18.73
C SER A 222 -6.82 -4.70 18.48
N LEU A 223 -6.94 -3.49 17.94
CA LEU A 223 -5.84 -2.55 17.92
C LEU A 223 -5.91 -1.65 19.17
N VAL A 224 -4.83 -1.60 19.92
CA VAL A 224 -4.73 -0.87 21.19
C VAL A 224 -4.00 0.43 20.93
N LEU A 225 -4.69 1.55 21.19
CA LEU A 225 -4.09 2.87 21.18
C LEU A 225 -3.40 3.12 22.53
N PRO A 226 -2.24 3.81 22.53
CA PRO A 226 -1.62 4.24 23.78
C PRO A 226 -2.52 5.24 24.51
N ASP A 227 -2.48 5.22 25.85
CA ASP A 227 -3.09 6.25 26.66
C ASP A 227 -2.22 7.51 26.63
N ASN A 228 -2.73 8.55 25.96
CA ASN A 228 -2.08 9.84 25.77
C ASN A 228 -2.76 10.95 26.58
N GLY A 229 -3.56 10.61 27.58
CA GLY A 229 -4.26 11.59 28.41
C GLY A 229 -5.34 12.39 27.68
N ALA A 230 -5.85 11.88 26.54
CA ALA A 230 -7.02 12.44 25.86
C ALA A 230 -8.20 12.54 26.83
N ASP A 231 -8.84 13.70 26.92
CA ASP A 231 -9.99 13.93 27.77
C ASP A 231 -11.32 13.74 26.99
N GLY A 232 -12.44 14.00 27.65
CA GLY A 232 -13.78 13.92 27.05
C GLY A 232 -14.03 14.90 25.89
N ASP A 233 -13.14 15.87 25.66
CA ASP A 233 -13.20 16.84 24.57
C ASP A 233 -12.30 16.45 23.37
N ALA A 234 -11.50 15.38 23.48
CA ALA A 234 -10.71 14.87 22.38
C ALA A 234 -11.59 14.16 21.33
N SER A 235 -11.28 14.34 20.04
CA SER A 235 -11.88 13.56 18.96
C SER A 235 -11.07 12.30 18.64
N PHE A 236 -11.74 11.21 18.26
CA PHE A 236 -11.08 9.95 17.91
C PHE A 236 -11.31 9.59 16.44
N VAL A 237 -10.28 9.13 15.74
CA VAL A 237 -10.35 8.67 14.34
C VAL A 237 -9.73 7.29 14.20
N PHE A 238 -10.56 6.33 13.81
CA PHE A 238 -10.17 4.94 13.55
C PHE A 238 -10.36 4.61 12.08
N ARG A 239 -9.43 3.82 11.54
CA ARG A 239 -9.43 3.48 10.11
C ARG A 239 -9.18 2.00 9.87
N ALA A 240 -9.72 1.49 8.79
CA ALA A 240 -9.34 0.23 8.17
C ALA A 240 -9.10 0.49 6.69
N ARG A 241 -8.18 -0.26 6.08
CA ARG A 241 -8.03 -0.19 4.62
C ARG A 241 -9.20 -0.95 3.98
N PRO A 242 -9.87 -0.41 2.95
CA PRO A 242 -10.85 -1.20 2.20
C PRO A 242 -10.16 -2.34 1.43
N HIS A 243 -10.91 -3.38 1.07
CA HIS A 243 -10.46 -4.40 0.12
C HIS A 243 -10.15 -3.76 -1.24
N ARG A 244 -9.21 -4.34 -1.98
CA ARG A 244 -8.94 -4.00 -3.38
C ARG A 244 -9.85 -4.87 -4.25
N ARG A 245 -10.75 -4.23 -4.99
CA ARG A 245 -11.68 -4.90 -5.90
C ARG A 245 -10.98 -5.51 -7.11
N ALA A 246 -11.59 -6.53 -7.69
CA ALA A 246 -11.13 -7.16 -8.93
C ALA A 246 -11.42 -6.28 -10.15
N CYS A 247 -12.53 -5.52 -10.11
CA CYS A 247 -13.00 -4.75 -11.23
C CYS A 247 -12.86 -3.25 -10.98
N VAL A 248 -12.45 -2.51 -12.01
CA VAL A 248 -12.36 -1.04 -11.99
C VAL A 248 -12.97 -0.52 -13.28
N ASP A 249 -13.82 0.50 -13.18
CA ASP A 249 -14.32 1.21 -14.36
C ASP A 249 -13.28 2.22 -14.86
N ILE A 250 -12.91 2.11 -16.13
CA ILE A 250 -11.94 3.00 -16.79
C ILE A 250 -12.60 4.02 -17.72
N GLY A 251 -13.93 4.20 -17.62
CA GLY A 251 -14.72 5.15 -18.42
C GLY A 251 -15.30 4.56 -19.72
N PHE A 252 -14.97 3.31 -20.04
CA PHE A 252 -15.53 2.54 -21.18
C PHE A 252 -16.20 1.23 -20.74
N GLY A 253 -16.50 1.12 -19.44
CA GLY A 253 -16.98 -0.09 -18.78
C GLY A 253 -15.93 -0.74 -17.88
N PRO A 254 -16.34 -1.73 -17.07
CA PRO A 254 -15.48 -2.37 -16.09
C PRO A 254 -14.39 -3.23 -16.75
N GLN A 255 -13.16 -3.12 -16.22
CA GLN A 255 -12.07 -4.05 -16.49
C GLN A 255 -11.79 -4.85 -15.23
N CYS A 256 -11.78 -6.18 -15.35
CA CYS A 256 -11.64 -7.08 -14.22
C CYS A 256 -10.33 -7.87 -14.30
N ASP A 257 -9.57 -7.87 -13.22
CA ASP A 257 -8.41 -8.72 -13.00
C ASP A 257 -8.44 -9.28 -11.58
N VAL A 258 -8.92 -10.52 -11.45
CA VAL A 258 -9.04 -11.23 -10.17
C VAL A 258 -7.68 -11.44 -9.48
N SER A 259 -6.57 -11.41 -10.23
CA SER A 259 -5.23 -11.59 -9.65
C SER A 259 -4.77 -10.38 -8.85
N THR A 260 -5.42 -9.22 -9.04
CA THR A 260 -5.14 -7.98 -8.32
C THR A 260 -6.04 -7.77 -7.10
N ALA A 261 -7.14 -8.51 -6.98
CA ALA A 261 -8.08 -8.39 -5.87
C ALA A 261 -7.45 -8.78 -4.54
N ARG A 262 -7.70 -8.02 -3.47
CA ARG A 262 -7.13 -8.26 -2.13
C ARG A 262 -8.20 -8.01 -1.08
N ALA A 263 -8.35 -8.92 -0.12
CA ALA A 263 -9.16 -8.65 1.07
C ALA A 263 -8.52 -7.55 1.93
N SER A 264 -9.29 -6.94 2.81
CA SER A 264 -8.74 -6.09 3.86
C SER A 264 -8.10 -6.92 4.97
N GLU A 265 -7.05 -6.36 5.59
CA GLU A 265 -6.51 -6.89 6.85
C GLU A 265 -7.55 -6.87 7.99
N GLU A 266 -8.50 -5.94 7.94
CA GLU A 266 -9.58 -5.75 8.93
C GLU A 266 -10.95 -5.92 8.24
N GLU A 267 -11.09 -6.92 7.34
CA GLU A 267 -12.30 -7.16 6.54
C GLU A 267 -13.57 -7.29 7.41
N HIS A 268 -13.43 -7.92 8.58
CA HIS A 268 -14.50 -8.12 9.58
C HIS A 268 -14.91 -6.86 10.33
N GLY A 269 -14.16 -5.77 10.16
CA GLY A 269 -14.46 -4.46 10.71
C GLY A 269 -13.43 -3.98 11.74
N LEU A 270 -13.81 -2.95 12.49
CA LEU A 270 -12.93 -2.25 13.41
C LEU A 270 -13.07 -2.83 14.81
N ASN A 271 -11.97 -3.14 15.49
CA ASN A 271 -11.94 -3.47 16.92
C ASN A 271 -10.81 -2.69 17.57
N ARG A 272 -11.15 -1.81 18.51
CA ARG A 272 -10.24 -0.82 19.11
C ARG A 272 -10.34 -0.83 20.63
N ARG A 273 -9.18 -0.61 21.27
CA ARG A 273 -9.06 -0.26 22.68
C ARG A 273 -8.39 1.10 22.79
N PHE A 274 -8.96 2.00 23.58
CA PHE A 274 -8.49 3.36 23.76
C PHE A 274 -8.97 3.89 25.11
N ALA A 275 -8.48 5.06 25.54
CA ALA A 275 -8.79 5.63 26.83
C ALA A 275 -9.27 7.08 26.75
N THR A 276 -10.03 7.50 27.75
CA THR A 276 -10.40 8.88 28.03
C THR A 276 -10.07 9.22 29.49
N ALA A 277 -9.55 10.42 29.75
CA ALA A 277 -9.20 10.89 31.09
C ALA A 277 -10.42 11.44 31.86
N SER A 278 -11.48 11.84 31.15
CA SER A 278 -12.72 12.37 31.70
C SER A 278 -13.93 11.92 30.87
N GLU A 279 -15.13 12.05 31.44
CA GLU A 279 -16.38 11.75 30.73
C GLU A 279 -16.54 12.67 29.50
N GLY A 280 -16.96 12.09 28.39
CA GLY A 280 -17.29 12.81 27.15
C GLY A 280 -18.57 12.29 26.50
N ARG A 281 -19.33 13.20 25.89
CA ARG A 281 -20.47 12.86 25.02
C ARG A 281 -20.04 12.98 23.58
N TYR A 282 -20.39 12.04 22.71
CA TYR A 282 -19.89 11.94 21.35
C TYR A 282 -21.00 11.80 20.31
N THR A 283 -20.80 12.50 19.19
CA THR A 283 -21.44 12.23 17.91
C THR A 283 -20.56 11.26 17.12
N VAL A 284 -21.18 10.25 16.54
CA VAL A 284 -20.52 9.20 15.77
C VAL A 284 -20.71 9.46 14.28
N ARG A 285 -19.61 9.49 13.51
CA ARG A 285 -19.62 9.45 12.04
C ARG A 285 -18.78 8.30 11.56
N ALA A 286 -19.33 7.45 10.71
CA ALA A 286 -18.61 6.30 10.18
C ALA A 286 -18.84 6.17 8.68
N GLN A 287 -17.95 5.44 8.03
CA GLN A 287 -18.08 5.11 6.62
C GLN A 287 -17.87 3.62 6.39
N VAL A 288 -18.57 3.13 5.39
CA VAL A 288 -18.46 1.76 4.89
C VAL A 288 -18.19 1.78 3.40
N VAL A 289 -17.65 0.70 2.85
CA VAL A 289 -17.67 0.44 1.41
C VAL A 289 -18.47 -0.83 1.16
N ALA A 290 -19.13 -0.90 0.00
CA ALA A 290 -19.78 -2.15 -0.39
C ALA A 290 -18.73 -3.25 -0.60
N ARG A 291 -19.00 -4.47 -0.15
CA ARG A 291 -18.12 -5.63 -0.33
C ARG A 291 -18.26 -6.22 -1.74
N SER A 292 -17.33 -7.10 -2.09
CA SER A 292 -17.43 -7.95 -3.29
C SER A 292 -18.13 -9.26 -2.93
N THR A 293 -19.45 -9.17 -2.76
CA THR A 293 -20.34 -10.28 -2.33
C THR A 293 -21.65 -10.24 -3.13
N GLU A 294 -22.38 -11.35 -3.14
CA GLU A 294 -23.71 -11.40 -3.76
C GLU A 294 -24.67 -10.41 -3.07
N GLU A 295 -24.63 -10.34 -1.74
CA GLU A 295 -25.48 -9.48 -0.92
C GLU A 295 -25.22 -7.99 -1.19
N ALA A 296 -23.97 -7.59 -1.43
CA ALA A 296 -23.65 -6.23 -1.84
C ALA A 296 -24.20 -5.92 -3.25
N GLY A 297 -24.19 -6.90 -4.17
CA GLY A 297 -24.83 -6.79 -5.47
C GLY A 297 -26.34 -6.55 -5.38
N MET A 298 -27.01 -7.11 -4.37
CA MET A 298 -28.45 -6.90 -4.16
C MET A 298 -28.83 -5.45 -3.83
N LEU A 299 -27.88 -4.61 -3.40
CA LEU A 299 -28.11 -3.17 -3.19
C LEU A 299 -28.43 -2.41 -4.48
N LEU A 300 -28.15 -3.02 -5.65
CA LEU A 300 -28.47 -2.48 -6.97
C LEU A 300 -29.86 -2.89 -7.45
N ASN A 301 -30.56 -3.78 -6.74
CA ASN A 301 -31.84 -4.30 -7.17
C ASN A 301 -32.93 -3.22 -7.12
N PRO A 302 -33.80 -3.14 -8.13
CA PRO A 302 -34.92 -2.21 -8.13
C PRO A 302 -35.99 -2.59 -7.10
N PHE A 303 -36.91 -1.65 -6.86
CA PHE A 303 -38.09 -1.84 -6.01
C PHE A 303 -38.94 -3.06 -6.43
N PRO A 304 -39.80 -3.60 -5.54
CA PRO A 304 -40.66 -4.75 -5.85
C PRO A 304 -41.46 -4.60 -7.15
N ARG A 305 -41.73 -5.72 -7.85
CA ARG A 305 -42.45 -5.81 -9.15
C ARG A 305 -41.73 -5.18 -10.35
N LYS A 306 -40.42 -4.97 -10.24
CA LYS A 306 -39.52 -4.71 -11.37
C LYS A 306 -38.68 -5.95 -11.66
N LEU A 307 -38.10 -6.01 -12.86
CA LEU A 307 -37.23 -7.12 -13.26
C LEU A 307 -35.94 -7.09 -12.43
N LYS A 308 -35.69 -8.18 -11.72
CA LYS A 308 -34.46 -8.43 -10.98
C LYS A 308 -33.69 -9.57 -11.62
N ALA A 309 -32.37 -9.47 -11.64
CA ALA A 309 -31.50 -10.53 -12.14
C ALA A 309 -30.42 -10.88 -11.11
N TYR A 310 -30.40 -12.15 -10.71
CA TYR A 310 -29.42 -12.72 -9.78
C TYR A 310 -28.53 -13.69 -10.55
N ALA A 311 -27.23 -13.49 -10.52
CA ALA A 311 -26.31 -14.39 -11.20
C ALA A 311 -25.93 -15.57 -10.30
N THR A 312 -25.77 -16.75 -10.89
CA THR A 312 -25.20 -17.92 -10.17
C THR A 312 -23.72 -17.74 -9.85
N SER A 313 -23.05 -16.88 -10.60
CA SER A 313 -21.70 -16.45 -10.34
C SER A 313 -21.44 -15.06 -10.94
N THR A 314 -20.49 -14.36 -10.36
CA THR A 314 -19.96 -13.11 -10.89
C THR A 314 -18.44 -13.11 -10.71
N THR A 315 -17.70 -12.52 -11.64
CA THR A 315 -16.25 -12.34 -11.51
C THR A 315 -15.93 -11.67 -10.18
N ALA A 316 -15.28 -12.43 -9.28
CA ALA A 316 -14.95 -12.03 -7.91
C ALA A 316 -16.13 -11.46 -7.09
N TRP A 317 -17.37 -11.78 -7.45
CA TRP A 317 -18.59 -11.21 -6.83
C TRP A 317 -18.62 -9.68 -6.81
N ASP A 318 -17.97 -9.02 -7.77
CA ASP A 318 -17.93 -7.56 -7.81
C ASP A 318 -19.28 -6.96 -8.25
N PRO A 319 -19.91 -6.05 -7.47
CA PRO A 319 -21.19 -5.45 -7.82
C PRO A 319 -21.19 -4.73 -9.17
N SER A 320 -20.04 -4.22 -9.63
CA SER A 320 -19.93 -3.52 -10.92
C SER A 320 -20.24 -4.39 -12.14
N VAL A 321 -20.12 -5.71 -11.99
CA VAL A 321 -20.36 -6.72 -13.02
C VAL A 321 -21.36 -7.80 -12.56
N GLY A 322 -22.21 -7.48 -11.59
CA GLY A 322 -23.24 -8.36 -11.03
C GLY A 322 -24.40 -8.68 -11.99
N GLY A 323 -25.26 -9.64 -11.62
CA GLY A 323 -26.37 -10.09 -12.47
C GLY A 323 -27.34 -8.97 -12.89
N GLN A 324 -27.65 -8.04 -11.98
CA GLN A 324 -28.56 -6.92 -12.24
C GLN A 324 -28.06 -6.00 -13.35
N ARG A 325 -26.74 -5.98 -13.61
CA ARG A 325 -26.11 -5.19 -14.66
C ARG A 325 -26.54 -5.67 -16.05
N ALA A 326 -26.90 -6.95 -16.22
CA ALA A 326 -27.42 -7.46 -17.49
C ALA A 326 -28.85 -6.99 -17.83
N VAL A 327 -29.56 -6.30 -16.95
CA VAL A 327 -30.96 -5.91 -17.16
C VAL A 327 -31.22 -4.46 -16.75
N ASP A 328 -30.18 -3.62 -16.77
CA ASP A 328 -30.23 -2.21 -16.33
C ASP A 328 -30.35 -1.21 -17.49
N ASP A 329 -30.70 -1.70 -18.68
CA ASP A 329 -30.88 -0.91 -19.91
C ASP A 329 -29.60 -0.16 -20.34
N ASN A 330 -28.43 -0.72 -20.02
CA ASN A 330 -27.15 -0.14 -20.38
C ASN A 330 -26.11 -1.21 -20.78
N PRO A 331 -25.85 -1.43 -22.09
CA PRO A 331 -24.93 -2.47 -22.54
C PRO A 331 -23.44 -2.21 -22.20
N SER A 332 -23.10 -1.02 -21.72
CA SER A 332 -21.74 -0.71 -21.22
C SER A 332 -21.48 -1.21 -19.79
N THR A 333 -22.52 -1.71 -19.13
CA THR A 333 -22.47 -2.22 -17.75
C THR A 333 -22.85 -3.69 -17.75
N PRO A 334 -21.95 -4.59 -18.15
CA PRO A 334 -22.27 -5.99 -18.35
C PRO A 334 -22.31 -6.78 -17.05
N TRP A 335 -23.09 -7.86 -17.03
CA TRP A 335 -22.80 -8.97 -16.14
C TRP A 335 -21.62 -9.77 -16.69
N VAL A 336 -20.67 -10.13 -15.82
CA VAL A 336 -19.53 -10.99 -16.16
C VAL A 336 -19.51 -12.18 -15.20
N ALA A 337 -19.67 -13.39 -15.75
CA ALA A 337 -19.63 -14.64 -14.99
C ALA A 337 -18.24 -14.89 -14.38
N ALA A 338 -18.14 -15.78 -13.40
CA ALA A 338 -16.86 -16.19 -12.84
C ALA A 338 -15.98 -16.89 -13.91
N PRO A 339 -14.65 -16.68 -13.90
CA PRO A 339 -13.74 -17.36 -14.83
C PRO A 339 -13.85 -18.88 -14.74
N GLY A 340 -13.82 -19.56 -15.90
CA GLY A 340 -13.83 -21.02 -15.99
C GLY A 340 -15.19 -21.70 -15.77
N GLU A 341 -16.26 -20.96 -15.46
CA GLU A 341 -17.60 -21.55 -15.33
C GLU A 341 -18.14 -22.04 -16.68
N THR A 342 -18.74 -23.24 -16.67
CA THR A 342 -19.27 -23.87 -17.89
C THR A 342 -20.77 -23.68 -18.09
N ASN A 343 -21.50 -23.38 -17.02
CA ASN A 343 -22.95 -23.19 -17.03
C ASN A 343 -23.39 -21.96 -16.22
N PRO A 344 -22.82 -20.77 -16.48
CA PRO A 344 -23.25 -19.54 -15.82
C PRO A 344 -24.72 -19.27 -16.12
N ALA A 345 -25.48 -18.80 -15.12
CA ALA A 345 -26.90 -18.54 -15.28
C ALA A 345 -27.37 -17.25 -14.59
N LEU A 346 -28.43 -16.66 -15.14
CA LEU A 346 -29.19 -15.57 -14.53
C LEU A 346 -30.55 -16.10 -14.07
N ASN A 347 -30.84 -15.96 -12.79
CA ASN A 347 -32.17 -16.13 -12.21
C ASN A 347 -32.90 -14.79 -12.27
N LEU A 348 -33.94 -14.73 -13.07
CA LEU A 348 -34.76 -13.54 -13.27
C LEU A 348 -36.05 -13.65 -12.47
N ASP A 349 -36.41 -12.58 -11.75
CA ASP A 349 -37.68 -12.46 -11.03
C ASP A 349 -38.36 -11.14 -11.41
N TRP A 350 -39.63 -11.21 -11.79
CA TRP A 350 -40.46 -10.04 -12.09
C TRP A 350 -41.81 -10.05 -11.36
N GLY A 351 -42.13 -11.11 -10.62
CA GLY A 351 -43.24 -11.18 -9.66
C GLY A 351 -44.66 -11.08 -10.21
N VAL A 352 -44.86 -10.91 -11.52
CA VAL A 352 -46.16 -10.84 -12.18
C VAL A 352 -46.20 -11.79 -13.37
N GLU A 353 -47.31 -12.46 -13.62
CA GLU A 353 -47.39 -13.44 -14.71
C GLU A 353 -47.25 -12.74 -16.07
N ARG A 354 -46.25 -13.15 -16.87
CA ARG A 354 -45.94 -12.60 -18.19
C ARG A 354 -45.62 -13.73 -19.15
N THR A 355 -45.98 -13.53 -20.42
CA THR A 355 -45.59 -14.42 -21.50
C THR A 355 -44.31 -13.91 -22.16
N ILE A 356 -43.33 -14.78 -22.31
CA ILE A 356 -42.02 -14.54 -22.95
C ILE A 356 -41.85 -15.48 -24.13
N ASP A 357 -41.29 -15.00 -25.24
CA ASP A 357 -41.15 -15.79 -26.48
C ASP A 357 -39.89 -15.47 -27.30
N ARG A 358 -39.13 -14.46 -26.89
CA ARG A 358 -37.95 -13.98 -27.62
C ARG A 358 -36.86 -13.50 -26.67
N LEU A 359 -35.63 -13.92 -26.96
CA LEU A 359 -34.43 -13.57 -26.22
C LEU A 359 -33.43 -12.88 -27.15
N ARG A 360 -32.90 -11.73 -26.75
CA ARG A 360 -31.83 -11.02 -27.45
C ARG A 360 -30.76 -10.57 -26.45
N ILE A 361 -29.50 -10.61 -26.86
CA ILE A 361 -28.36 -10.17 -26.03
C ILE A 361 -27.58 -9.08 -26.75
N ASP A 362 -27.33 -7.97 -26.07
CA ASP A 362 -26.30 -7.02 -26.47
C ASP A 362 -24.95 -7.51 -25.97
N VAL A 363 -23.95 -7.41 -26.83
CA VAL A 363 -22.58 -7.86 -26.54
C VAL A 363 -21.92 -6.91 -25.54
N ALA A 364 -21.26 -7.48 -24.54
CA ALA A 364 -20.49 -6.72 -23.57
C ALA A 364 -19.29 -5.98 -24.22
N SER A 365 -19.02 -4.76 -23.77
CA SER A 365 -17.91 -3.91 -24.26
C SER A 365 -16.53 -4.26 -23.66
N LEU A 366 -16.26 -5.54 -23.38
CA LEU A 366 -14.98 -6.05 -22.88
C LEU A 366 -14.56 -7.35 -23.58
N ASN A 367 -13.29 -7.73 -23.43
CA ASN A 367 -12.78 -9.01 -23.91
C ASN A 367 -13.44 -10.18 -23.14
N SER A 368 -14.45 -10.80 -23.75
CA SER A 368 -15.33 -11.77 -23.13
C SER A 368 -15.81 -12.82 -24.13
N SER A 369 -16.18 -13.99 -23.60
CA SER A 369 -16.89 -15.03 -24.35
C SER A 369 -18.35 -14.60 -24.57
N ARG A 370 -18.84 -14.70 -25.80
CA ARG A 370 -20.24 -14.38 -26.13
C ARG A 370 -21.13 -15.61 -25.98
N PRO A 371 -22.33 -15.50 -25.39
CA PRO A 371 -23.29 -16.60 -25.38
C PRO A 371 -23.71 -16.96 -26.80
N VAL A 372 -23.58 -18.24 -27.17
CA VAL A 372 -24.06 -18.80 -28.45
C VAL A 372 -25.29 -19.69 -28.29
N ARG A 373 -25.66 -19.99 -27.04
CA ARG A 373 -26.80 -20.82 -26.67
C ARG A 373 -27.34 -20.36 -25.32
N ALA A 374 -28.64 -20.45 -25.15
CA ALA A 374 -29.30 -20.27 -23.86
C ALA A 374 -30.27 -21.42 -23.57
N VAL A 375 -30.41 -21.78 -22.31
CA VAL A 375 -31.41 -22.71 -21.80
C VAL A 375 -32.29 -21.94 -20.84
N ILE A 376 -33.58 -21.79 -21.19
CA ILE A 376 -34.57 -21.07 -20.38
C ILE A 376 -35.44 -22.08 -19.65
N GLU A 377 -35.53 -21.95 -18.33
CA GLU A 377 -36.40 -22.75 -17.46
C GLU A 377 -37.39 -21.80 -16.76
N ALA A 378 -38.69 -21.94 -17.07
CA ALA A 378 -39.74 -21.08 -16.54
C ALA A 378 -41.08 -21.84 -16.48
N GLY A 379 -41.90 -21.60 -15.45
CA GLY A 379 -43.22 -22.23 -15.34
C GLY A 379 -43.23 -23.77 -15.25
N GLY A 380 -42.09 -24.39 -14.90
CA GLY A 380 -41.93 -25.85 -14.92
C GLY A 380 -41.57 -26.42 -16.30
N GLU A 381 -41.38 -25.56 -17.30
CA GLU A 381 -41.02 -25.92 -18.66
C GLU A 381 -39.59 -25.47 -19.00
N ARG A 382 -39.01 -26.09 -20.04
CA ARG A 382 -37.67 -25.82 -20.54
C ARG A 382 -37.67 -25.53 -22.04
N ARG A 383 -36.86 -24.56 -22.46
CA ARG A 383 -36.60 -24.21 -23.87
C ARG A 383 -35.11 -24.06 -24.10
N GLU A 384 -34.63 -24.52 -25.26
CA GLU A 384 -33.26 -24.27 -25.72
C GLU A 384 -33.32 -23.25 -26.85
N VAL A 385 -32.44 -22.26 -26.80
CA VAL A 385 -32.42 -21.11 -27.71
C VAL A 385 -31.04 -21.03 -28.35
N ASP A 386 -31.00 -21.06 -29.67
CA ASP A 386 -29.79 -20.79 -30.45
C ASP A 386 -29.57 -19.27 -30.54
N LEU A 387 -28.37 -18.81 -30.19
CA LEU A 387 -27.95 -17.40 -30.22
C LEU A 387 -26.77 -17.17 -31.16
N SER A 388 -26.40 -18.17 -31.97
CA SER A 388 -25.24 -18.11 -32.88
C SER A 388 -25.40 -17.05 -33.98
N GLU A 389 -26.62 -16.78 -34.42
CA GLU A 389 -26.94 -15.74 -35.40
C GLU A 389 -27.37 -14.44 -34.72
N GLY A 390 -26.44 -13.49 -34.58
CA GLY A 390 -26.75 -12.12 -34.16
C GLY A 390 -27.23 -11.98 -32.70
N SER A 391 -26.97 -12.97 -31.84
CA SER A 391 -27.38 -12.95 -30.42
C SER A 391 -28.88 -12.77 -30.20
N LEU A 392 -29.70 -13.23 -31.15
CA LEU A 392 -31.17 -13.21 -31.11
C LEU A 392 -31.69 -14.65 -31.31
N GLY A 393 -32.64 -15.05 -30.48
CA GLY A 393 -33.29 -16.35 -30.61
C GLY A 393 -34.78 -16.30 -30.26
N PHE A 394 -35.54 -17.20 -30.87
CA PHE A 394 -36.98 -17.35 -30.69
C PHE A 394 -37.27 -18.73 -30.10
N PHE A 395 -38.32 -18.85 -29.31
CA PHE A 395 -38.74 -20.11 -28.70
C PHE A 395 -40.26 -20.15 -28.52
N GLU A 396 -40.81 -21.35 -28.33
CA GLU A 396 -42.24 -21.49 -28.04
C GLU A 396 -42.60 -20.75 -26.74
N PRO A 397 -43.64 -19.89 -26.73
CA PRO A 397 -43.93 -19.01 -25.61
C PRO A 397 -44.03 -19.73 -24.26
N LEU A 398 -43.48 -19.10 -23.22
CA LEU A 398 -43.57 -19.52 -21.82
C LEU A 398 -44.30 -18.47 -21.01
N THR A 399 -45.20 -18.87 -20.11
CA THR A 399 -45.88 -17.96 -19.17
C THR A 399 -45.41 -18.22 -17.75
N ALA A 400 -44.82 -17.22 -17.10
CA ALA A 400 -44.26 -17.35 -15.76
C ALA A 400 -44.12 -16.00 -15.04
N THR A 401 -43.73 -16.04 -13.76
CA THR A 401 -43.36 -14.88 -12.93
C THR A 401 -41.84 -14.70 -12.76
N ALA A 402 -41.07 -15.71 -13.19
CA ALA A 402 -39.63 -15.81 -13.06
C ALA A 402 -39.09 -16.80 -14.10
N ALA A 403 -37.80 -16.70 -14.43
CA ALA A 403 -37.11 -17.66 -15.30
C ALA A 403 -35.65 -17.80 -14.90
N ARG A 404 -35.09 -19.00 -15.06
CA ARG A 404 -33.64 -19.21 -15.05
C ARG A 404 -33.14 -19.31 -16.48
N ILE A 405 -32.14 -18.50 -16.83
CA ILE A 405 -31.48 -18.56 -18.14
C ILE A 405 -30.03 -18.99 -17.93
N THR A 406 -29.71 -20.20 -18.36
CA THR A 406 -28.35 -20.75 -18.33
C THR A 406 -27.68 -20.55 -19.69
N PHE A 407 -26.41 -20.16 -19.70
CA PHE A 407 -25.61 -19.95 -20.91
C PHE A 407 -24.45 -20.96 -20.98
N PRO A 408 -24.68 -22.17 -21.54
CA PRO A 408 -23.62 -23.17 -21.68
C PRO A 408 -22.45 -22.61 -22.50
N THR A 409 -21.23 -22.70 -21.95
CA THR A 409 -20.02 -22.23 -22.59
C THR A 409 -18.85 -23.17 -22.30
N PRO A 410 -17.94 -23.41 -23.26
CA PRO A 410 -16.69 -24.09 -22.94
C PRO A 410 -15.86 -23.19 -22.01
N GLY A 411 -15.47 -23.70 -20.84
CA GLY A 411 -14.59 -22.95 -19.91
C GLY A 411 -13.13 -22.88 -20.38
N ARG A 412 -12.72 -23.80 -21.25
CA ARG A 412 -11.37 -23.88 -21.82
C ARG A 412 -11.42 -24.25 -23.30
N ARG A 413 -10.41 -23.80 -24.05
CA ARG A 413 -10.14 -24.31 -25.40
C ARG A 413 -9.69 -25.78 -25.32
N PRO A 414 -9.86 -26.57 -26.40
CA PRO A 414 -9.29 -27.91 -26.48
C PRO A 414 -7.76 -27.95 -26.29
N SER A 415 -7.07 -26.85 -26.56
CA SER A 415 -5.63 -26.67 -26.30
C SER A 415 -5.26 -26.52 -24.81
N GLY A 416 -6.24 -26.42 -23.91
CA GLY A 416 -6.05 -26.24 -22.48
C GLY A 416 -6.02 -24.78 -22.01
N GLU A 417 -6.00 -23.82 -22.93
CA GLU A 417 -6.02 -22.39 -22.62
C GLU A 417 -7.41 -21.97 -22.11
N GLU A 418 -7.44 -21.15 -21.03
CA GLU A 418 -8.68 -20.59 -20.52
C GLU A 418 -9.28 -19.58 -21.49
N LEU A 419 -10.59 -19.69 -21.69
CA LEU A 419 -11.32 -18.70 -22.46
C LEU A 419 -11.64 -17.50 -21.56
N PRO A 420 -11.78 -16.28 -22.14
CA PRO A 420 -12.29 -15.16 -21.39
C PRO A 420 -13.63 -15.51 -20.74
N PRO A 421 -13.95 -14.96 -19.56
CA PRO A 421 -15.25 -15.18 -18.91
C PRO A 421 -16.41 -14.82 -19.84
N LEU A 422 -17.54 -15.51 -19.67
CA LEU A 422 -18.78 -15.17 -20.37
C LEU A 422 -19.32 -13.84 -19.85
N ALA A 423 -19.74 -12.96 -20.76
CA ALA A 423 -20.37 -11.70 -20.39
C ALA A 423 -21.63 -11.43 -21.21
N VAL A 424 -22.61 -10.80 -20.56
CA VAL A 424 -23.86 -10.33 -21.16
C VAL A 424 -23.88 -8.82 -20.97
N GLY A 425 -23.85 -8.07 -22.07
CA GLY A 425 -23.91 -6.61 -22.06
C GLY A 425 -25.27 -6.13 -21.58
N GLU A 426 -26.32 -6.55 -22.27
CA GLU A 426 -27.70 -6.32 -21.86
C GLU A 426 -28.57 -7.48 -22.37
N LEU A 427 -29.47 -7.96 -21.53
CA LEU A 427 -30.38 -9.07 -21.79
C LEU A 427 -31.77 -8.55 -22.07
N HIS A 428 -32.30 -8.79 -23.26
CA HIS A 428 -33.65 -8.42 -23.65
C HIS A 428 -34.51 -9.66 -23.74
N LEU A 429 -35.48 -9.76 -22.83
CA LEU A 429 -36.47 -10.84 -22.80
C LEU A 429 -37.84 -10.23 -23.11
N GLU A 430 -38.32 -10.48 -24.32
CA GLU A 430 -39.59 -9.91 -24.78
C GLU A 430 -40.73 -10.33 -23.85
N GLY A 431 -41.64 -9.41 -23.54
CA GLY A 431 -42.72 -9.62 -22.56
C GLY A 431 -42.43 -9.13 -21.14
N VAL A 432 -41.16 -8.88 -20.81
CA VAL A 432 -40.74 -8.30 -19.51
C VAL A 432 -39.82 -7.08 -19.63
N ASN A 433 -39.45 -6.66 -20.84
CA ASN A 433 -38.56 -5.51 -21.05
C ASN A 433 -39.14 -4.20 -20.46
N ASP A 434 -40.46 -4.04 -20.37
CA ASP A 434 -41.14 -2.90 -19.74
C ASP A 434 -40.94 -2.84 -18.20
N LEU A 435 -40.46 -3.94 -17.61
CA LEU A 435 -40.20 -4.05 -16.17
C LEU A 435 -38.75 -3.72 -15.80
N LYS A 436 -37.87 -3.48 -16.77
CA LYS A 436 -36.50 -3.01 -16.53
C LYS A 436 -36.51 -1.64 -15.85
N VAL A 437 -35.43 -1.35 -15.12
CA VAL A 437 -35.16 -0.04 -14.53
C VAL A 437 -33.80 0.40 -15.04
N PRO A 438 -33.70 1.55 -15.73
CA PRO A 438 -32.42 2.04 -16.20
C PRO A 438 -31.42 2.25 -15.06
N TRP A 439 -30.13 2.10 -15.35
CA TRP A 439 -29.06 2.42 -14.42
C TRP A 439 -29.04 3.91 -14.06
N PHE A 440 -29.18 4.22 -12.77
CA PHE A 440 -29.01 5.56 -12.22
C PHE A 440 -27.97 5.53 -11.10
N PRO A 441 -26.77 6.13 -11.28
CA PRO A 441 -25.72 6.08 -10.27
C PRO A 441 -26.05 6.87 -9.00
N ASN A 442 -27.00 7.82 -9.06
CA ASN A 442 -27.45 8.64 -7.95
C ASN A 442 -28.70 8.10 -7.24
N GLN A 443 -29.11 6.86 -7.54
CA GLN A 443 -30.23 6.23 -6.85
C GLN A 443 -29.84 5.89 -5.41
N ILE A 444 -30.65 6.31 -4.44
CA ILE A 444 -30.41 6.02 -3.03
C ILE A 444 -30.49 4.51 -2.76
N THR A 445 -29.51 4.00 -2.01
CA THR A 445 -29.43 2.62 -1.53
C THR A 445 -28.77 2.59 -0.15
N GLY A 446 -28.69 1.40 0.46
CA GLY A 446 -28.06 1.18 1.75
C GLY A 446 -28.83 0.21 2.62
N ALA A 447 -28.80 0.44 3.93
CA ALA A 447 -29.46 -0.41 4.92
C ALA A 447 -30.29 0.44 5.87
N GLY A 448 -31.53 0.01 6.11
CA GLY A 448 -32.41 0.63 7.10
C GLY A 448 -31.87 0.50 8.53
N CYS A 449 -32.49 1.21 9.47
CA CYS A 449 -32.06 1.16 10.87
C CYS A 449 -32.07 -0.26 11.45
N GLY A 450 -30.93 -0.67 12.01
CA GLY A 450 -30.72 -2.00 12.59
C GLY A 450 -30.23 -3.05 11.60
N PHE A 451 -30.05 -2.69 10.33
CA PHE A 451 -29.54 -3.58 9.28
C PHE A 451 -28.14 -3.16 8.77
N GLY A 452 -27.56 -2.08 9.31
CA GLY A 452 -26.16 -1.75 9.06
C GLY A 452 -25.20 -2.51 9.99
N PRO A 453 -23.88 -2.39 9.77
CA PRO A 453 -22.83 -2.85 10.70
C PRO A 453 -23.10 -2.48 12.15
N GLU A 454 -23.16 -3.46 13.06
CA GLU A 454 -23.46 -3.22 14.48
C GLU A 454 -22.27 -2.57 15.18
N LEU A 455 -22.51 -1.44 15.86
CA LEU A 455 -21.53 -0.81 16.75
C LEU A 455 -21.73 -1.33 18.18
N VAL A 456 -20.66 -1.77 18.82
CA VAL A 456 -20.62 -2.13 20.24
C VAL A 456 -19.58 -1.28 20.94
N VAL A 457 -19.97 -0.59 22.01
CA VAL A 457 -19.06 0.18 22.88
C VAL A 457 -19.29 -0.26 24.31
N ASP A 458 -18.25 -0.74 24.98
CA ASP A 458 -18.28 -1.21 26.38
C ASP A 458 -19.42 -2.20 26.66
N GLY A 459 -19.66 -3.10 25.70
CA GLY A 459 -20.72 -4.11 25.75
C GLY A 459 -22.13 -3.61 25.38
N LYS A 460 -22.32 -2.30 25.19
CA LYS A 460 -23.59 -1.72 24.75
C LYS A 460 -23.67 -1.67 23.22
N LYS A 461 -24.75 -2.24 22.68
CA LYS A 461 -25.05 -2.28 21.24
C LYS A 461 -25.76 -1.02 20.77
N TYR A 462 -25.34 -0.50 19.64
CA TYR A 462 -25.93 0.65 18.95
C TYR A 462 -26.34 0.24 17.54
N ARG A 463 -27.62 0.43 17.23
CA ARG A 463 -28.16 0.16 15.89
C ARG A 463 -27.73 1.24 14.92
N THR A 464 -27.36 0.82 13.72
CA THR A 464 -26.88 1.68 12.66
C THR A 464 -27.74 1.55 11.40
N LYS A 465 -27.61 2.51 10.49
CA LYS A 465 -28.15 2.50 9.13
C LYS A 465 -27.04 2.91 8.16
N VAL A 466 -27.11 2.44 6.93
CA VAL A 466 -26.21 2.85 5.85
C VAL A 466 -26.99 3.65 4.83
N ILE A 467 -26.44 4.78 4.39
CA ILE A 467 -27.04 5.63 3.36
C ILE A 467 -25.97 5.94 2.31
N GLY A 468 -26.32 5.76 1.05
CA GLY A 468 -25.51 6.24 -0.07
C GLY A 468 -26.24 6.02 -1.39
N GLU A 469 -25.47 6.01 -2.47
CA GLU A 469 -25.97 5.89 -3.83
C GLU A 469 -25.45 4.58 -4.47
N THR A 470 -26.21 4.04 -5.42
CA THR A 470 -25.84 2.83 -6.18
C THR A 470 -24.49 2.99 -6.90
N GLY A 471 -24.16 4.20 -7.36
CA GLY A 471 -22.87 4.53 -7.93
C GLY A 471 -21.70 4.32 -6.95
N GLN A 472 -21.90 4.57 -5.66
CA GLN A 472 -20.90 4.30 -4.63
C GLN A 472 -20.70 2.80 -4.40
N VAL A 473 -21.79 2.02 -4.46
CA VAL A 473 -21.74 0.54 -4.39
C VAL A 473 -20.93 -0.04 -5.55
N VAL A 474 -21.16 0.44 -6.78
CA VAL A 474 -20.47 -0.04 -7.99
C VAL A 474 -18.99 0.39 -8.00
N THR A 475 -18.69 1.63 -7.62
CA THR A 475 -17.31 2.15 -7.63
C THR A 475 -16.48 1.76 -6.42
N GLY A 476 -17.10 1.19 -5.38
CA GLY A 476 -16.42 0.86 -4.12
C GLY A 476 -16.00 2.12 -3.33
N THR A 477 -16.69 3.24 -3.54
CA THR A 477 -16.44 4.48 -2.79
C THR A 477 -17.23 4.49 -1.47
N PRO A 478 -16.81 5.28 -0.46
CA PRO A 478 -17.43 5.24 0.87
C PRO A 478 -18.90 5.67 0.86
N LEU A 479 -19.76 4.92 1.57
CA LEU A 479 -21.13 5.25 1.96
C LEU A 479 -21.16 5.66 3.44
N ASP A 480 -22.16 6.44 3.84
CA ASP A 480 -22.30 6.92 5.22
C ASP A 480 -22.93 5.84 6.12
N LEU A 481 -22.31 5.61 7.28
CA LEU A 481 -22.82 4.77 8.36
C LEU A 481 -23.19 5.67 9.54
N GLU A 482 -24.47 5.69 9.88
CA GLU A 482 -25.04 6.54 10.92
C GLU A 482 -25.65 5.71 12.06
N LEU A 483 -25.58 6.24 13.28
CA LEU A 483 -26.37 5.69 14.38
C LEU A 483 -27.84 6.02 14.21
N CYS A 484 -28.72 5.09 14.56
CA CYS A 484 -30.15 5.37 14.61
C CYS A 484 -30.59 6.22 15.81
N GLN A 485 -29.72 6.33 16.82
CA GLN A 485 -29.94 7.03 18.08
C GLN A 485 -28.79 8.01 18.30
N THR A 486 -29.03 9.12 19.01
CA THR A 486 -28.21 10.33 18.89
C THR A 486 -27.19 10.59 20.00
N ASP A 487 -26.88 9.63 20.87
CA ASP A 487 -25.91 9.88 21.95
C ASP A 487 -25.06 8.65 22.29
N LEU A 488 -23.74 8.80 22.14
CA LEU A 488 -22.73 7.95 22.76
C LEU A 488 -22.12 8.72 23.93
N VAL A 489 -22.05 8.10 25.11
CA VAL A 489 -21.35 8.66 26.28
C VAL A 489 -20.24 7.70 26.63
N LEU A 490 -19.04 8.23 26.83
CA LEU A 490 -17.87 7.51 27.31
C LEU A 490 -17.54 8.06 28.70
N GLU A 491 -17.52 7.19 29.70
CA GLU A 491 -17.02 7.51 31.05
C GLU A 491 -15.50 7.71 31.02
N ALA A 492 -14.91 8.21 32.10
CA ALA A 492 -13.45 8.19 32.23
C ALA A 492 -12.94 6.74 32.35
N GLY A 493 -11.93 6.38 31.57
CA GLY A 493 -11.24 5.09 31.66
C GLY A 493 -10.94 4.44 30.32
N GLN A 494 -10.81 3.11 30.35
CA GLN A 494 -10.50 2.30 29.17
C GLN A 494 -11.79 1.86 28.49
N HIS A 495 -11.84 1.98 27.16
CA HIS A 495 -12.97 1.62 26.33
C HIS A 495 -12.64 0.52 25.35
N ARG A 496 -13.64 -0.31 25.06
CA ARG A 496 -13.62 -1.26 23.95
C ARG A 496 -14.70 -0.89 22.95
N MET A 497 -14.29 -0.61 21.73
CA MET A 497 -15.19 -0.33 20.62
C MET A 497 -14.99 -1.36 19.51
N SER A 498 -16.09 -1.93 19.02
CA SER A 498 -16.08 -2.73 17.80
C SER A 498 -17.21 -2.36 16.86
N VAL A 499 -16.96 -2.41 15.56
CA VAL A 499 -17.98 -2.29 14.51
C VAL A 499 -17.78 -3.46 13.56
N THR A 500 -18.75 -4.36 13.52
CA THR A 500 -18.65 -5.60 12.73
C THR A 500 -19.23 -5.37 11.35
N SER A 501 -18.41 -5.58 10.31
CA SER A 501 -18.82 -5.57 8.91
C SER A 501 -19.97 -6.57 8.67
N THR A 502 -20.82 -6.28 7.69
CA THR A 502 -21.84 -7.23 7.20
C THR A 502 -21.41 -7.86 5.88
N ASP A 503 -22.20 -8.77 5.32
CA ASP A 503 -21.93 -9.30 3.97
C ASP A 503 -22.00 -8.21 2.90
N GLN A 504 -22.83 -7.18 3.10
CA GLN A 504 -22.95 -6.06 2.18
C GLN A 504 -21.86 -5.00 2.37
N PHE A 505 -21.43 -4.73 3.61
CA PHE A 505 -20.68 -3.53 3.97
C PHE A 505 -19.44 -3.83 4.80
N ALA A 506 -18.27 -3.37 4.33
CA ALA A 506 -17.04 -3.36 5.10
C ALA A 506 -16.81 -1.97 5.71
N VAL A 507 -16.59 -1.92 7.03
CA VAL A 507 -16.35 -0.65 7.76
C VAL A 507 -14.94 -0.15 7.48
N THR A 508 -14.80 1.11 7.07
CA THR A 508 -13.49 1.69 6.69
C THR A 508 -13.06 2.82 7.60
N THR A 509 -13.99 3.62 8.12
CA THR A 509 -13.66 4.72 9.03
C THR A 509 -14.70 4.87 10.12
N MET A 510 -14.25 5.29 11.30
CA MET A 510 -15.09 5.63 12.43
C MET A 510 -14.49 6.85 13.11
N THR A 511 -15.31 7.87 13.34
CA THR A 511 -14.92 9.13 13.97
C THR A 511 -15.86 9.43 15.12
N LEU A 512 -15.30 9.67 16.30
CA LEU A 512 -16.01 10.13 17.49
C LEU A 512 -15.65 11.59 17.70
N THR A 513 -16.65 12.48 17.66
CA THR A 513 -16.48 13.92 17.92
C THR A 513 -17.29 14.33 19.13
N PRO A 514 -16.75 15.13 20.08
CA PRO A 514 -17.52 15.63 21.22
C PRO A 514 -18.82 16.32 20.79
N ALA A 515 -19.92 15.98 21.44
CA ALA A 515 -21.25 16.52 21.18
C ALA A 515 -21.33 17.95 21.75
N GLY A 516 -21.52 18.93 20.88
CA GLY A 516 -21.53 20.35 21.27
C GLY A 516 -20.15 21.02 21.21
N GLY A 517 -19.09 20.25 20.93
CA GLY A 517 -17.82 20.83 20.51
C GLY A 517 -18.02 21.58 19.20
N ALA A 518 -17.69 22.87 19.18
CA ALA A 518 -17.47 23.53 17.90
C ALA A 518 -16.40 22.70 17.16
N PRO A 519 -16.49 22.52 15.82
CA PRO A 519 -15.28 22.14 15.07
C PRO A 519 -14.14 23.04 15.53
N ILE A 520 -12.89 22.58 15.54
CA ILE A 520 -11.71 23.40 15.85
C ILE A 520 -11.74 24.60 14.88
N ARG A 521 -12.42 25.65 15.30
CA ARG A 521 -12.92 26.73 14.46
C ARG A 521 -13.07 27.97 15.33
N GLU A 522 -12.06 28.21 16.15
CA GLU A 522 -11.67 29.60 16.30
C GLU A 522 -10.96 29.99 15.01
N GLU A 523 -11.62 30.83 14.20
CA GLU A 523 -10.91 31.68 13.24
C GLU A 523 -10.04 32.67 14.06
N ARG A 524 -9.00 32.18 14.73
CA ARG A 524 -7.93 33.06 15.21
C ARG A 524 -7.33 33.65 13.95
N ARG A 525 -7.52 34.95 13.75
CA ARG A 525 -6.82 35.68 12.70
C ARG A 525 -5.34 35.41 12.90
N ALA A 526 -4.75 34.66 11.97
CA ALA A 526 -3.31 34.46 11.94
C ALA A 526 -2.65 35.83 11.99
N ARG A 527 -1.54 35.94 12.72
CA ARG A 527 -0.70 37.14 12.69
C ARG A 527 -0.37 37.46 11.23
N GLU A 528 -0.33 38.73 10.87
CA GLU A 528 0.14 39.14 9.55
C GLU A 528 1.59 38.65 9.38
N VAL A 529 1.90 37.99 8.26
CA VAL A 529 3.25 37.52 7.96
C VAL A 529 3.62 38.00 6.56
N ALA A 530 4.79 38.63 6.45
CA ALA A 530 5.35 39.07 5.17
C ALA A 530 6.77 38.54 5.02
N ILE A 531 7.06 37.90 3.88
CA ILE A 531 8.43 37.50 3.53
C ILE A 531 9.17 38.76 3.10
N LEU A 532 10.25 39.10 3.83
CA LEU A 532 11.11 40.23 3.49
C LEU A 532 12.24 39.79 2.58
N ASP A 533 12.84 38.63 2.89
CA ASP A 533 13.96 38.04 2.17
C ASP A 533 13.99 36.52 2.37
N TRP A 534 14.34 35.76 1.34
CA TRP A 534 14.32 34.29 1.41
C TRP A 534 15.52 33.69 0.67
N GLY A 535 16.64 33.58 1.40
CA GLY A 535 17.86 32.96 0.93
C GLY A 535 18.01 31.49 1.35
N PRO A 536 19.06 30.83 0.84
CA PRO A 536 19.37 29.44 1.19
C PRO A 536 19.92 29.28 2.61
N THR A 537 20.53 30.32 3.19
CA THR A 537 21.23 30.27 4.48
C THR A 537 20.77 31.34 5.47
N GLU A 538 20.07 32.36 4.99
CA GLU A 538 19.44 33.40 5.81
C GLU A 538 18.08 33.73 5.22
N ARG A 539 17.06 33.89 6.07
CA ARG A 539 15.69 34.25 5.68
C ARG A 539 15.15 35.26 6.68
N ARG A 540 14.41 36.24 6.20
CA ARG A 540 13.86 37.32 7.03
C ARG A 540 12.37 37.46 6.74
N VAL A 541 11.58 37.38 7.80
CA VAL A 541 10.12 37.49 7.72
C VAL A 541 9.63 38.49 8.76
N SER A 542 8.68 39.34 8.40
CA SER A 542 7.99 40.21 9.34
C SER A 542 6.76 39.48 9.88
N VAL A 543 6.56 39.51 11.19
CA VAL A 543 5.40 38.94 11.88
C VAL A 543 4.68 40.03 12.67
N GLY A 544 3.36 40.10 12.55
CA GLY A 544 2.52 41.05 13.30
C GLY A 544 2.42 40.72 14.79
N ALA A 545 1.94 41.69 15.58
CA ALA A 545 1.60 41.48 16.98
C ALA A 545 0.36 40.57 17.12
N GLY A 546 0.28 39.81 18.21
CA GLY A 546 -0.87 38.92 18.45
C GLY A 546 -0.70 37.93 19.60
N PRO A 547 -1.65 36.99 19.77
CA PRO A 547 -1.55 35.91 20.76
C PRO A 547 -0.41 34.96 20.41
N ALA A 548 0.05 34.15 21.39
CA ALA A 548 1.04 33.10 21.15
C ALA A 548 0.64 32.23 19.94
N GLY A 549 1.64 31.81 19.16
CA GLY A 549 1.40 31.06 17.93
C GLY A 549 2.65 30.33 17.45
N VAL A 550 2.62 29.86 16.21
CA VAL A 550 3.75 29.17 15.58
C VAL A 550 4.08 29.79 14.24
N LEU A 551 5.37 30.03 13.97
CA LEU A 551 5.86 30.37 12.65
C LEU A 551 6.08 29.06 11.89
N ARG A 552 5.28 28.83 10.84
CA ARG A 552 5.35 27.63 10.01
C ARG A 552 6.24 27.86 8.79
N ILE A 553 7.18 26.94 8.56
CA ILE A 553 7.94 26.84 7.31
C ILE A 553 7.64 25.44 6.70
N PRO A 554 6.93 25.36 5.56
CA PRO A 554 6.50 24.08 4.97
C PRO A 554 7.67 23.36 4.24
N GLU A 555 8.79 23.21 4.92
CA GLU A 555 10.00 22.51 4.50
C GLU A 555 10.38 21.48 5.57
N ASN A 556 11.13 20.44 5.19
CA ASN A 556 11.59 19.43 6.14
C ASN A 556 12.35 20.06 7.31
N VAL A 557 12.02 19.63 8.52
CA VAL A 557 12.73 20.05 9.74
C VAL A 557 14.24 19.82 9.62
N ASN A 558 15.02 20.81 10.02
CA ASN A 558 16.47 20.72 10.05
C ASN A 558 17.02 21.50 11.25
N ILE A 559 17.73 20.78 12.12
CA ILE A 559 18.31 21.31 13.36
C ILE A 559 19.34 22.42 13.15
N GLY A 560 19.80 22.64 11.91
CA GLY A 560 20.73 23.74 11.58
C GLY A 560 20.07 25.11 11.50
N TRP A 561 18.74 25.20 11.40
CA TRP A 561 18.02 26.48 11.38
C TRP A 561 17.80 27.00 12.80
N ARG A 562 18.24 28.24 13.04
CA ARG A 562 17.93 29.03 14.24
C ARG A 562 17.06 30.21 13.84
N ALA A 563 15.99 30.47 14.59
CA ALA A 563 15.16 31.67 14.41
C ALA A 563 15.31 32.62 15.60
N THR A 564 15.31 33.92 15.35
CA THR A 564 15.34 34.95 16.40
C THR A 564 14.28 36.01 16.13
N LEU A 565 13.61 36.51 17.18
CA LEU A 565 12.67 37.64 17.12
C LEU A 565 13.16 38.72 18.09
N GLY A 566 13.49 39.91 17.57
CA GLY A 566 14.00 40.99 18.42
C GLY A 566 15.33 40.65 19.13
N GLY A 567 16.09 39.69 18.61
CA GLY A 567 17.34 39.20 19.18
C GLY A 567 17.21 38.02 20.17
N GLU A 568 15.98 37.63 20.52
CA GLU A 568 15.73 36.44 21.35
C GLU A 568 15.52 35.21 20.47
N GLU A 569 16.16 34.08 20.83
CA GLU A 569 16.04 32.82 20.11
C GLU A 569 14.66 32.19 20.33
N LEU A 570 14.00 31.81 19.23
CA LEU A 570 12.72 31.13 19.26
C LEU A 570 12.93 29.63 19.43
N GLU A 571 12.09 29.00 20.25
CA GLU A 571 12.12 27.55 20.45
C GLU A 571 11.65 26.84 19.16
N PRO A 572 12.45 25.91 18.61
CA PRO A 572 12.06 25.14 17.42
C PRO A 572 10.92 24.17 17.77
N LEU A 573 10.07 23.90 16.77
CA LEU A 573 8.95 22.97 16.91
C LEU A 573 8.74 22.21 15.61
N ARG A 574 8.53 20.89 15.66
CA ARG A 574 8.16 20.11 14.47
C ARG A 574 6.66 20.15 14.25
N LEU A 575 6.27 20.75 13.14
CA LEU A 575 4.87 20.90 12.74
C LEU A 575 4.47 19.79 11.77
N ASP A 576 3.24 19.31 11.85
CA ASP A 576 2.70 18.20 11.04
C ASP A 576 3.59 16.94 11.06
N SER A 577 4.40 16.76 12.10
CA SER A 577 5.44 15.71 12.22
C SER A 577 6.59 15.75 11.18
N TRP A 578 6.67 16.75 10.31
CA TRP A 578 7.75 16.83 9.30
C TRP A 578 8.24 18.24 8.97
N GLN A 579 7.40 19.26 9.16
CA GLN A 579 7.69 20.64 8.80
C GLN A 579 8.51 21.36 9.89
N GLN A 580 9.33 22.31 9.46
CA GLN A 580 10.03 23.23 10.35
C GLN A 580 9.06 24.26 10.94
N GLY A 581 9.17 24.51 12.24
CA GLY A 581 8.45 25.57 12.92
C GLY A 581 9.22 26.17 14.08
N PHE A 582 8.72 27.31 14.56
CA PHE A 582 9.24 28.00 15.75
C PHE A 582 8.08 28.58 16.56
N LYS A 583 8.14 28.47 17.90
CA LYS A 583 7.14 29.07 18.79
C LYS A 583 7.27 30.59 18.76
N LEU A 584 6.16 31.29 18.59
CA LEU A 584 6.06 32.75 18.65
C LEU A 584 5.42 33.16 19.98
N PRO A 585 6.11 33.94 20.83
CA PRO A 585 5.57 34.39 22.11
C PRO A 585 4.43 35.39 21.88
N GLU A 586 3.45 35.44 22.79
CA GLU A 586 2.42 36.47 22.80
C GLU A 586 3.02 37.88 22.87
N GLY A 587 2.40 38.84 22.17
CA GLY A 587 2.74 40.25 22.30
C GLY A 587 3.16 40.88 20.97
N ALA A 588 4.23 41.67 21.02
CA ALA A 588 4.66 42.48 19.89
C ALA A 588 5.15 41.63 18.71
N GLY A 589 4.87 42.12 17.49
CA GLY A 589 5.44 41.60 16.26
C GLY A 589 6.84 42.16 16.00
N GLY A 590 7.47 41.71 14.92
CA GLY A 590 8.78 42.16 14.52
C GLY A 590 9.36 41.34 13.38
N GLU A 591 10.60 41.66 13.01
CA GLU A 591 11.37 40.85 12.07
C GLU A 591 11.89 39.59 12.77
N VAL A 592 11.54 38.44 12.21
CA VAL A 592 12.12 37.14 12.54
C VAL A 592 13.21 36.83 11.53
N THR A 593 14.43 36.64 12.03
CA THR A 593 15.58 36.23 11.23
C THR A 593 15.86 34.75 11.46
N LEU A 594 15.84 33.97 10.37
CA LEU A 594 16.22 32.57 10.36
C LEU A 594 17.61 32.44 9.74
N GLU A 595 18.53 31.81 10.46
CA GLU A 595 19.92 31.60 10.05
C GLU A 595 20.25 30.10 10.05
N PHE A 596 20.86 29.61 8.98
CA PHE A 596 21.40 28.26 8.91
C PHE A 596 22.82 28.24 9.49
N VAL A 597 22.90 28.06 10.81
CA VAL A 597 24.11 28.19 11.63
C VAL A 597 25.32 27.40 11.08
N PRO A 598 25.18 26.19 10.51
CA PRO A 598 26.33 25.44 10.00
C PRO A 598 27.02 26.06 8.75
N ASP A 599 26.35 26.95 8.00
CA ASP A 599 26.84 27.44 6.69
C ASP A 599 28.22 28.11 6.79
N ALA A 600 28.42 29.01 7.75
CA ALA A 600 29.67 29.75 7.88
C ALA A 600 30.87 28.81 8.09
N SER A 601 30.71 27.78 8.93
CA SER A 601 31.74 26.77 9.18
C SER A 601 31.99 25.88 7.94
N TYR A 602 30.92 25.51 7.24
CA TYR A 602 30.99 24.71 6.01
C TYR A 602 31.75 25.44 4.91
N ARG A 603 31.38 26.70 4.61
CA ARG A 603 32.06 27.54 3.61
C ARG A 603 33.53 27.75 3.98
N GLY A 604 33.83 28.05 5.25
CA GLY A 604 35.20 28.19 5.76
C GLY A 604 36.06 26.95 5.52
N GLN A 605 35.54 25.76 5.86
CA GLN A 605 36.24 24.49 5.64
C GLN A 605 36.42 24.17 4.14
N LEU A 606 35.42 24.49 3.32
CA LEU A 606 35.50 24.32 1.87
C LEU A 606 36.62 25.18 1.26
N TYR A 607 36.78 26.44 1.71
CA TYR A 607 37.87 27.31 1.28
C TYR A 607 39.25 26.78 1.71
N VAL A 608 39.37 26.31 2.95
CA VAL A 608 40.61 25.71 3.45
C VAL A 608 40.97 24.46 2.63
N GLY A 609 39.99 23.60 2.33
CA GLY A 609 40.18 22.41 1.51
C GLY A 609 40.62 22.76 0.08
N ALA A 610 39.99 23.76 -0.55
CA ALA A 610 40.36 24.25 -1.87
C ALA A 610 41.81 24.78 -1.89
N LEU A 611 42.20 25.57 -0.88
CA LEU A 611 43.55 26.09 -0.75
C LEU A 611 44.57 24.97 -0.55
N ALA A 612 44.27 23.98 0.30
CA ALA A 612 45.14 22.82 0.53
C ALA A 612 45.33 21.99 -0.76
N ALA A 613 44.27 21.79 -1.54
CA ALA A 613 44.35 21.09 -2.83
C ALA A 613 45.21 21.86 -3.84
N LEU A 614 45.07 23.19 -3.93
CA LEU A 614 45.92 24.04 -4.77
C LEU A 614 47.39 24.00 -4.35
N LEU A 615 47.67 24.01 -3.03
CA LEU A 615 49.02 23.88 -2.50
C LEU A 615 49.62 22.52 -2.82
N LEU A 616 48.87 21.43 -2.64
CA LEU A 616 49.31 20.08 -2.99
C LEU A 616 49.61 19.97 -4.48
N PHE A 617 48.74 20.53 -5.33
CA PHE A 617 48.95 20.60 -6.77
C PHE A 617 50.22 21.37 -7.13
N ALA A 618 50.43 22.54 -6.54
CA ALA A 618 51.64 23.34 -6.75
C ALA A 618 52.90 22.57 -6.31
N VAL A 619 52.87 21.89 -5.16
CA VAL A 619 53.98 21.05 -4.69
C VAL A 619 54.26 19.91 -5.66
N ALA A 620 53.22 19.20 -6.15
CA ALA A 620 53.38 18.13 -7.12
C ALA A 620 54.01 18.63 -8.43
N VAL A 621 53.55 19.77 -8.96
CA VAL A 621 54.13 20.41 -10.14
C VAL A 621 55.59 20.79 -9.90
N VAL A 622 55.92 21.39 -8.74
CA VAL A 622 57.30 21.75 -8.39
C VAL A 622 58.20 20.52 -8.27
N LEU A 623 57.73 19.44 -7.65
CA LEU A 623 58.48 18.19 -7.53
C LEU A 623 58.74 17.54 -8.90
N GLU A 624 57.75 17.57 -9.80
CA GLU A 624 57.89 17.03 -11.15
C GLU A 624 58.83 17.89 -12.02
N LEU A 625 58.71 19.21 -11.96
CA LEU A 625 59.63 20.14 -12.62
C LEU A 625 61.07 19.98 -12.09
N ARG A 626 61.26 19.69 -10.80
CA ARG A 626 62.57 19.40 -10.20
C ARG A 626 63.09 18.00 -10.56
N ARG A 627 62.23 17.04 -10.91
CA ARG A 627 62.62 15.72 -11.43
C ARG A 627 63.06 15.77 -12.90
N GLY A 628 62.65 16.79 -13.65
CA GLY A 628 63.03 17.04 -15.06
C GLY A 628 64.53 17.24 -15.36
N GLY A 629 65.43 16.96 -14.41
CA GLY A 629 66.89 16.97 -14.59
C GLY A 629 67.61 15.68 -14.18
N ARG A 630 66.90 14.59 -13.83
CA ARG A 630 67.52 13.28 -13.54
C ARG A 630 66.97 12.22 -14.49
N PRO A 631 67.79 11.57 -15.33
CA PRO A 631 67.33 10.43 -16.12
C PRO A 631 66.90 9.32 -15.16
N ALA A 632 65.62 8.96 -15.20
CA ALA A 632 65.13 7.77 -14.51
C ALA A 632 65.81 6.54 -15.15
N GLY A 633 66.52 5.76 -14.35
CA GLY A 633 67.01 4.45 -14.76
C GLY A 633 65.82 3.62 -15.25
N ASN A 634 65.96 3.08 -16.46
CA ASN A 634 64.99 2.20 -17.08
C ASN A 634 64.85 0.91 -16.27
N GLU A 635 63.81 0.79 -15.45
CA GLU A 635 63.20 -0.51 -15.21
C GLU A 635 61.91 -0.63 -16.02
N PRO A 636 61.87 -1.52 -17.03
CA PRO A 636 60.69 -1.71 -17.85
C PRO A 636 59.63 -2.49 -17.06
N VAL A 637 58.55 -1.82 -16.67
CA VAL A 637 57.30 -2.50 -16.32
C VAL A 637 56.81 -3.23 -17.57
N ARG A 638 56.77 -4.57 -17.53
CA ARG A 638 56.31 -5.40 -18.64
C ARG A 638 54.85 -5.06 -18.97
N PRO A 639 54.52 -4.54 -20.17
CA PRO A 639 53.13 -4.34 -20.55
C PRO A 639 52.45 -5.70 -20.79
N LEU A 640 51.17 -5.81 -20.40
CA LEU A 640 50.34 -6.96 -20.76
C LEU A 640 50.30 -7.10 -22.29
N ARG A 641 50.84 -8.20 -22.80
CA ARG A 641 51.04 -8.50 -24.24
C ARG A 641 49.77 -8.56 -25.09
N TRP A 642 48.57 -8.49 -24.52
CA TRP A 642 47.31 -8.67 -25.24
C TRP A 642 46.83 -7.43 -26.03
N LEU A 643 47.30 -6.21 -25.71
CA LEU A 643 46.90 -5.00 -26.45
C LEU A 643 47.63 -4.79 -27.81
N ARG A 644 48.51 -5.73 -28.22
CA ARG A 644 49.43 -5.52 -29.36
C ARG A 644 48.82 -5.69 -30.76
N ARG A 645 47.51 -5.92 -30.90
CA ARG A 645 46.83 -5.89 -32.21
C ARG A 645 45.92 -4.67 -32.30
N ARG A 646 46.45 -3.60 -32.88
CA ARG A 646 45.71 -2.41 -33.31
C ARG A 646 44.65 -2.81 -34.34
N SER A 647 43.44 -3.14 -33.90
CA SER A 647 42.26 -3.07 -34.77
C SER A 647 41.56 -1.74 -34.51
N ARG A 648 41.26 -0.98 -35.56
CA ARG A 648 40.46 0.25 -35.47
C ARG A 648 39.11 -0.01 -34.77
N LEU A 649 38.62 -1.24 -34.84
CA LEU A 649 37.44 -1.75 -34.16
C LEU A 649 37.56 -1.78 -32.62
N LEU A 650 38.71 -2.18 -32.05
CA LEU A 650 38.88 -2.17 -30.58
C LEU A 650 38.90 -0.74 -30.03
N ILE A 651 39.48 0.20 -30.78
CA ILE A 651 39.55 1.62 -30.42
C ILE A 651 38.16 2.25 -30.48
N VAL A 652 37.40 1.97 -31.53
CA VAL A 652 36.00 2.41 -31.66
C VAL A 652 35.12 1.74 -30.60
N ALA A 653 35.34 0.47 -30.26
CA ALA A 653 34.61 -0.22 -29.22
C ALA A 653 34.91 0.34 -27.82
N VAL A 654 36.17 0.63 -27.49
CA VAL A 654 36.53 1.26 -26.21
C VAL A 654 36.01 2.69 -26.12
N ALA A 655 36.07 3.47 -27.21
CA ALA A 655 35.49 4.81 -27.26
C ALA A 655 33.95 4.78 -27.16
N ALA A 656 33.29 3.81 -27.78
CA ALA A 656 31.84 3.61 -27.68
C ALA A 656 31.41 3.14 -26.30
N VAL A 657 32.16 2.21 -25.67
CA VAL A 657 31.93 1.76 -24.29
C VAL A 657 32.17 2.92 -23.32
N ALA A 658 33.25 3.68 -23.45
CA ALA A 658 33.50 4.87 -22.64
C ALA A 658 32.41 5.94 -22.86
N TYR A 659 31.91 6.14 -24.08
CA TYR A 659 30.78 7.03 -24.35
C TYR A 659 29.50 6.57 -23.64
N VAL A 660 29.19 5.27 -23.67
CA VAL A 660 28.00 4.68 -23.02
C VAL A 660 28.09 4.77 -21.49
N PHE A 661 29.27 4.59 -20.90
CA PHE A 661 29.44 4.56 -19.44
C PHE A 661 29.85 5.90 -18.80
N THR A 662 30.48 6.82 -19.55
CA THR A 662 31.09 8.06 -19.00
C THR A 662 30.76 9.33 -19.77
N GLY A 663 30.05 9.23 -20.90
CA GLY A 663 29.56 10.37 -21.68
C GLY A 663 30.52 10.94 -22.73
N LEU A 664 29.99 11.84 -23.56
CA LEU A 664 30.68 12.52 -24.67
C LEU A 664 31.99 13.27 -24.29
N PRO A 665 32.11 13.93 -23.13
CA PRO A 665 33.31 14.69 -22.78
C PRO A 665 34.56 13.80 -22.61
N VAL A 666 34.41 12.63 -21.98
CA VAL A 666 35.52 11.69 -21.78
C VAL A 666 36.00 11.11 -23.11
N ALA A 667 35.06 10.80 -24.02
CA ALA A 667 35.39 10.33 -25.37
C ALA A 667 36.21 11.37 -26.16
N VAL A 668 35.86 12.66 -26.06
CA VAL A 668 36.64 13.75 -26.67
C VAL A 668 38.03 13.85 -26.04
N GLY A 669 38.15 13.70 -24.72
CA GLY A 669 39.44 13.64 -24.02
C GLY A 669 40.33 12.50 -24.49
N LEU A 670 39.77 11.30 -24.68
CA LEU A 670 40.50 10.15 -25.23
C LEU A 670 41.00 10.42 -26.67
N LEU A 671 40.17 11.02 -27.53
CA LEU A 671 40.54 11.38 -28.90
C LEU A 671 41.68 12.41 -28.94
N LEU A 672 41.58 13.46 -28.13
CA LEU A 672 42.63 14.48 -28.00
C LEU A 672 43.93 13.88 -27.43
N GLY A 673 43.81 12.96 -26.46
CA GLY A 673 44.94 12.25 -25.87
C GLY A 673 45.70 11.39 -26.87
N MET A 674 44.99 10.79 -27.83
CA MET A 674 45.61 10.05 -28.95
C MET A 674 46.39 10.98 -29.90
N PHE A 675 45.91 12.20 -30.17
CA PHE A 675 46.65 13.17 -30.99
C PHE A 675 47.86 13.76 -30.24
N LEU A 676 47.77 13.87 -28.92
CA LEU A 676 48.85 14.35 -28.06
C LEU A 676 49.80 13.24 -27.61
N ILE A 677 49.66 12.03 -28.16
CA ILE A 677 50.41 10.83 -27.78
C ILE A 677 51.89 10.84 -28.20
N GLU A 678 52.43 11.98 -28.65
CA GLU A 678 53.87 12.15 -28.88
C GLU A 678 54.45 13.32 -28.06
N ARG A 679 53.62 14.15 -27.43
CA ARG A 679 54.06 15.34 -26.70
C ARG A 679 54.03 15.14 -25.18
N THR A 680 55.13 14.65 -24.61
CA THR A 680 55.24 14.21 -23.21
C THR A 680 54.81 15.27 -22.18
N VAL A 681 55.18 16.54 -22.39
CA VAL A 681 54.80 17.65 -21.49
C VAL A 681 53.30 17.96 -21.55
N ALA A 682 52.72 17.98 -22.75
CA ALA A 682 51.29 18.26 -22.94
C ALA A 682 50.41 17.15 -22.33
N ARG A 683 50.87 15.90 -22.32
CA ARG A 683 50.12 14.75 -21.77
C ARG A 683 49.94 14.77 -20.25
N LEU A 684 50.89 15.35 -19.52
CA LEU A 684 50.87 15.34 -18.06
C LEU A 684 50.30 16.66 -17.50
N VAL A 685 50.58 17.77 -18.17
CA VAL A 685 50.19 19.11 -17.72
C VAL A 685 48.76 19.47 -18.14
N LEU A 686 48.32 19.09 -19.34
CA LEU A 686 47.01 19.49 -19.86
C LEU A 686 45.82 18.90 -19.08
N PRO A 687 45.78 17.60 -18.70
CA PRO A 687 44.72 17.07 -17.86
C PRO A 687 44.64 17.82 -16.53
N SER A 688 45.80 18.06 -15.92
CA SER A 688 45.95 18.76 -14.66
C SER A 688 45.41 20.20 -14.72
N VAL A 689 45.75 20.95 -15.78
CA VAL A 689 45.24 22.31 -16.00
C VAL A 689 43.73 22.32 -16.20
N LEU A 690 43.19 21.38 -16.99
CA LEU A 690 41.76 21.29 -17.23
C LEU A 690 40.97 20.95 -15.96
N VAL A 691 41.50 20.09 -15.09
CA VAL A 691 40.92 19.83 -13.76
C VAL A 691 40.93 21.10 -12.90
N VAL A 692 42.03 21.85 -12.89
CA VAL A 692 42.11 23.13 -12.13
C VAL A 692 41.12 24.16 -12.68
N VAL A 693 40.96 24.28 -14.00
CA VAL A 693 40.00 25.20 -14.62
C VAL A 693 38.57 24.79 -14.32
N ALA A 694 38.24 23.50 -14.42
CA ALA A 694 36.92 22.98 -14.08
C ALA A 694 36.59 23.23 -12.60
N THR A 695 37.49 22.86 -11.70
CA THR A 695 37.30 23.05 -10.24
C THR A 695 37.23 24.53 -9.85
N THR A 696 38.03 25.40 -10.47
CA THR A 696 37.97 26.85 -10.23
C THR A 696 36.66 27.43 -10.75
N GLY A 697 36.21 27.05 -11.94
CA GLY A 697 34.91 27.45 -12.48
C GLY A 697 33.74 27.03 -11.60
N GLN A 698 33.79 25.80 -11.11
CA GLN A 698 32.81 25.24 -10.18
C GLN A 698 32.81 26.01 -8.84
N ALA A 699 33.98 26.31 -8.29
CA ALA A 699 34.12 27.07 -7.05
C ALA A 699 33.63 28.52 -7.19
N VAL A 700 33.88 29.17 -8.33
CA VAL A 700 33.40 30.53 -8.61
C VAL A 700 31.88 30.56 -8.81
N SER A 701 31.30 29.55 -9.46
CA SER A 701 29.84 29.43 -9.59
C SER A 701 29.16 29.23 -8.25
N ALA A 702 29.72 28.34 -7.41
CA ALA A 702 29.25 28.12 -6.04
C ALA A 702 29.36 29.41 -5.20
N TRP A 703 30.44 30.18 -5.37
CA TRP A 703 30.61 31.46 -4.68
C TRP A 703 29.58 32.53 -5.09
N ARG A 704 29.06 32.48 -6.32
CA ARG A 704 28.08 33.45 -6.83
C ARG A 704 26.62 33.01 -6.61
N ASP A 705 26.37 31.94 -5.86
CA ASP A 705 25.05 31.34 -5.67
C ASP A 705 24.30 31.02 -6.99
N GLN A 706 25.05 30.77 -8.08
CA GLN A 706 24.48 30.39 -9.38
C GLN A 706 24.21 28.88 -9.49
N GLY A 707 24.38 28.13 -8.39
CA GLY A 707 24.18 26.69 -8.30
C GLY A 707 25.47 25.86 -8.47
N VAL A 708 25.35 24.56 -8.19
CA VAL A 708 26.45 23.56 -8.19
C VAL A 708 26.52 22.79 -9.52
N HIS A 709 25.81 23.21 -10.56
CA HIS A 709 25.85 22.55 -11.87
C HIS A 709 26.35 23.51 -12.94
N VAL A 710 27.65 23.46 -13.21
CA VAL A 710 28.28 24.22 -14.29
C VAL A 710 28.58 23.24 -15.40
N SER A 711 27.67 23.14 -16.37
CA SER A 711 27.77 22.14 -17.46
C SER A 711 29.14 22.19 -18.17
N TRP A 712 29.72 23.37 -18.38
CA TRP A 712 31.03 23.48 -19.01
C TRP A 712 32.18 22.97 -18.11
N ALA A 713 32.06 23.05 -16.78
CA ALA A 713 33.06 22.54 -15.85
C ALA A 713 33.07 21.01 -15.84
N ASP A 714 31.89 20.37 -15.83
CA ASP A 714 31.74 18.92 -15.95
C ASP A 714 32.29 18.40 -17.28
N TRP A 715 32.03 19.13 -18.38
CA TRP A 715 32.61 18.84 -19.69
C TRP A 715 34.14 18.94 -19.68
N THR A 716 34.68 19.98 -19.05
CA THR A 716 36.12 20.21 -18.95
C THR A 716 36.80 19.14 -18.10
N ALA A 717 36.17 18.73 -16.99
CA ALA A 717 36.65 17.65 -16.14
C ALA A 717 36.60 16.29 -16.86
N GLY A 718 35.52 15.98 -17.57
CA GLY A 718 35.41 14.75 -18.36
C GLY A 718 36.47 14.66 -19.46
N VAL A 719 36.74 15.75 -20.19
CA VAL A 719 37.85 15.82 -21.16
C VAL A 719 39.21 15.58 -20.48
N ALA A 720 39.42 16.16 -19.29
CA ALA A 720 40.65 15.96 -18.52
C ALA A 720 40.85 14.49 -18.13
N VAL A 721 39.80 13.80 -17.68
CA VAL A 721 39.84 12.36 -17.35
C VAL A 721 40.20 11.54 -18.58
N GLY A 722 39.59 11.80 -19.74
CA GLY A 722 39.93 11.12 -20.98
C GLY A 722 41.39 11.31 -21.39
N LEU A 723 41.93 12.53 -21.24
CA LEU A 723 43.34 12.82 -21.50
C LEU A 723 44.28 12.09 -20.51
N LEU A 724 43.91 12.02 -19.23
CA LEU A 724 44.66 11.31 -18.20
C LEU A 724 44.70 9.80 -18.49
N LEU A 725 43.57 9.20 -18.87
CA LEU A 725 43.50 7.78 -19.23
C LEU A 725 44.41 7.46 -20.42
N MET A 726 44.51 8.35 -21.40
CA MET A 726 45.44 8.19 -22.53
C MET A 726 46.90 8.40 -22.14
N SER A 727 47.21 9.22 -21.13
CA SER A 727 48.60 9.41 -20.68
C SER A 727 49.18 8.16 -20.01
N LEU A 728 48.31 7.25 -19.53
CA LEU A 728 48.68 5.92 -19.04
C LEU A 728 49.05 4.95 -20.19
N VAL A 729 48.77 5.30 -21.45
CA VAL A 729 49.11 4.49 -22.64
C VAL A 729 50.42 5.00 -23.26
N ARG A 730 51.52 4.25 -23.09
CA ARG A 730 52.84 4.61 -23.68
C ARG A 730 52.90 4.31 -25.19
N PRO A 731 53.49 5.18 -26.03
CA PRO A 731 53.88 4.82 -27.39
C PRO A 731 55.10 3.89 -27.36
N ASP A 732 55.12 2.87 -28.23
CA ASP A 732 56.30 2.04 -28.46
C ASP A 732 57.43 2.92 -29.04
N GLY A 733 58.61 2.87 -28.42
CA GLY A 733 59.83 3.40 -29.04
C GLY A 733 60.29 2.48 -30.17
N GLU A 734 60.65 3.06 -31.31
CA GLU A 734 61.35 2.36 -32.39
C GLU A 734 62.69 1.83 -31.84
N GLU A 735 62.80 0.51 -31.70
CA GLU A 735 64.11 -0.16 -31.66
C GLU A 735 64.74 -0.04 -33.05
N GLY A 736 65.58 0.99 -33.22
CA GLY A 736 66.61 1.01 -34.25
C GLY A 736 67.69 -0.04 -33.95
N ARG A 737 68.02 -0.82 -34.99
CA ARG A 737 69.07 -1.84 -35.10
C ARG A 737 70.40 -1.55 -34.41
#